data_AF-A0A344URC4-F1
#
_entry.id   AF-A0A344URC4-F1
#
_cell.length_a   1.000
_cell.length_b   1.000
_cell.length_c   1.000
_cell.angle_alpha   90.00
_cell.angle_beta   90.00
_cell.angle_gamma   90.00
#
_symmetry.space_group_name_H-M   'P 1'
#
loop_
_entity.id
_entity.type
_entity.pdbx_description
1 polymer ?
#
loop_
_entity_poly.entity_id
_entity_poly.type
_entity_poly.pdbx_seq_one_letter_code
_entity_poly.pdbx_strand_id
1 'polypeptide(L)'
;MTSPQHAPVGRPETPAVLVIVNSPTSGPRRLGDWLLDAGLRVDERLGPEGLPGSLEGYHGLVMLGGGMMPDDDDTGPWLPAERALAAEAVATDLPTLGICLGGQLLAQVAGGEVRADHGPAERGATLICPNDLGRSDRLLGALGEGAPMIENHKDMITELPPGAVLLASSAALANQAFRIGRHVRGLQFHPEASAETLSGWDEAAMRTDGFSLAELVAAARAVDTANTAAARDLVAAFAAEVRAEARRSGAIQVRGATIGPATTDVEEAVHDAVERVRAAAEKALAERLDAATLAQAPACVAAVTFRGRVVAVQAHGQPRRDGSTTSAQTVFRIASMTKSFLAATALSLRDDGLLDLSMPASRFIGGIDRASMPEGRAAFDATLEELLSNRSGLAEDNPWGDDHLPAPRGEIADIIQQGLTLSAHPGTAYQYSNLGVSLIGRAIEARTHRAVDAVIKERILDPLALSTTRPKASLYPEWADLAAGYRTFDQGGSFAVQPVIESGALGCVGELYSTVADMATWMHFLGSAFDDYPDPAHESVLSAAGRRRMQTAHTMMLTTDWPFEGRALDGAGYGYGVIVEADHRFGRVVHHSGGLPGYSSHMRWHPTTGVGVVVMANSDTFGAWRAGRDLLAAVLEGVDAPSARVTLWPQTLDAARRLDAAVVSGRCIGVEHYRLARNVLRDASTETRHRRLARALETTGPILPDPGPLESRILTADTPAALRWSIPCRDGALIADMRMVGLADPLVQAFSVSVAGSDGRKPAGECSLAADHHQVVWQQD
;
A
#
# COMPACT_ATOMS: atom_id res chain seq x y z
N MET A 1 -50.16 0.62 -29.13
CA MET A 1 -49.25 0.09 -30.17
C MET A 1 -48.57 1.33 -30.74
N THR A 2 -47.32 1.63 -30.45
CA THR A 2 -46.12 0.81 -30.69
C THR A 2 -45.00 1.21 -29.71
N SER A 3 -44.40 0.21 -29.06
CA SER A 3 -43.22 0.37 -28.19
C SER A 3 -41.96 0.66 -29.02
N PRO A 4 -41.02 1.49 -28.54
CA PRO A 4 -39.69 1.62 -29.14
C PRO A 4 -38.84 0.40 -28.79
N GLN A 5 -38.21 -0.20 -29.81
CA GLN A 5 -37.28 -1.32 -29.68
C GLN A 5 -36.03 -0.89 -28.90
N HIS A 6 -35.64 -1.68 -27.90
CA HIS A 6 -34.34 -1.57 -27.25
C HIS A 6 -33.23 -2.00 -28.22
N ALA A 7 -32.21 -1.15 -28.37
CA ALA A 7 -30.94 -1.56 -28.97
C ALA A 7 -30.22 -2.55 -28.03
N PRO A 8 -29.54 -3.59 -28.57
CA PRO A 8 -28.84 -4.56 -27.74
C PRO A 8 -27.60 -3.91 -27.10
N VAL A 9 -27.48 -4.03 -25.77
CA VAL A 9 -26.27 -3.73 -25.00
C VAL A 9 -25.13 -4.58 -25.55
N GLY A 10 -24.01 -3.95 -25.93
CA GLY A 10 -22.84 -4.64 -26.47
C GLY A 10 -22.29 -5.69 -25.51
N ARG A 11 -21.97 -6.88 -26.02
CA ARG A 11 -21.26 -7.91 -25.25
C ARG A 11 -19.86 -7.39 -24.90
N PRO A 12 -19.32 -7.66 -23.69
CA PRO A 12 -17.93 -7.37 -23.40
C PRO A 12 -17.02 -8.12 -24.39
N GLU A 13 -16.04 -7.42 -24.97
CA GLU A 13 -15.09 -8.03 -25.90
C GLU A 13 -14.30 -9.14 -25.19
N THR A 14 -14.10 -10.26 -25.87
CA THR A 14 -13.33 -11.40 -25.36
C THR A 14 -11.87 -10.97 -25.16
N PRO A 15 -11.28 -11.17 -23.95
CA PRO A 15 -9.88 -10.83 -23.66
C PRO A 15 -8.93 -11.39 -24.71
N ALA A 16 -8.08 -10.55 -25.28
CA ALA A 16 -7.18 -10.90 -26.37
C ALA A 16 -5.74 -11.13 -25.91
N VAL A 17 -5.08 -12.16 -26.45
CA VAL A 17 -3.65 -12.43 -26.28
C VAL A 17 -2.99 -12.43 -27.65
N LEU A 18 -1.91 -11.65 -27.78
CA LEU A 18 -1.02 -11.73 -28.93
C LEU A 18 -0.06 -12.91 -28.75
N VAL A 19 0.03 -13.79 -29.73
CA VAL A 19 0.98 -14.90 -29.76
C VAL A 19 1.91 -14.69 -30.94
N ILE A 20 3.18 -14.42 -30.65
CA ILE A 20 4.22 -14.23 -31.65
C ILE A 20 4.86 -15.59 -31.95
N VAL A 21 4.83 -15.95 -33.22
CA VAL A 21 5.38 -17.20 -33.76
C VAL A 21 6.63 -16.86 -34.58
N ASN A 22 7.76 -17.46 -34.23
CA ASN A 22 9.06 -17.18 -34.84
C ASN A 22 9.45 -18.13 -35.97
N SER A 23 8.68 -19.20 -36.20
CA SER A 23 8.81 -20.09 -37.35
C SER A 23 7.47 -20.74 -37.70
N PRO A 24 7.15 -20.97 -38.99
CA PRO A 24 5.93 -21.70 -39.39
C PRO A 24 5.77 -23.09 -38.75
N THR A 25 6.88 -23.67 -38.25
CA THR A 25 6.90 -24.99 -37.61
C THR A 25 6.92 -24.93 -36.07
N SER A 26 6.90 -23.72 -35.47
CA SER A 26 6.95 -23.49 -34.01
C SER A 26 5.73 -22.74 -33.47
N GLY A 27 4.54 -23.05 -33.99
CA GLY A 27 3.28 -22.48 -33.50
C GLY A 27 2.93 -22.88 -32.06
N PRO A 28 1.83 -22.33 -31.50
CA PRO A 28 1.49 -22.45 -30.07
C PRO A 28 1.05 -23.85 -29.62
N ARG A 29 0.83 -24.81 -30.52
CA ARG A 29 0.49 -26.22 -30.19
C ARG A 29 -0.64 -26.27 -29.13
N ARG A 30 -0.51 -27.14 -28.12
CA ARG A 30 -1.50 -27.30 -27.04
C ARG A 30 -1.73 -26.05 -26.20
N LEU A 31 -0.76 -25.11 -26.15
CA LEU A 31 -0.94 -23.85 -25.43
C LEU A 31 -2.03 -23.00 -26.10
N GLY A 32 -2.11 -22.97 -27.44
CA GLY A 32 -3.13 -22.25 -28.17
C GLY A 32 -4.55 -22.73 -27.81
N ASP A 33 -4.76 -24.05 -27.85
CA ASP A 33 -6.03 -24.67 -27.48
C ASP A 33 -6.40 -24.37 -26.02
N TRP A 34 -5.44 -24.41 -25.09
CA TRP A 34 -5.71 -24.11 -23.68
C TRP A 34 -6.04 -22.63 -23.42
N LEU A 35 -5.46 -21.70 -24.17
CA LEU A 35 -5.84 -20.29 -24.08
C LEU A 35 -7.27 -20.07 -24.60
N LEU A 36 -7.64 -20.75 -25.71
CA LEU A 36 -9.00 -20.73 -26.25
C LEU A 36 -10.02 -21.34 -25.28
N ASP A 37 -9.71 -22.52 -24.71
CA ASP A 37 -10.52 -23.18 -23.67
C ASP A 37 -10.72 -22.30 -22.44
N ALA A 38 -9.71 -21.49 -22.11
CA ALA A 38 -9.74 -20.53 -21.02
C ALA A 38 -10.54 -19.25 -21.35
N GLY A 39 -11.18 -19.19 -22.52
CA GLY A 39 -12.06 -18.09 -22.93
C GLY A 39 -11.30 -16.85 -23.40
N LEU A 40 -10.08 -17.01 -23.92
CA LEU A 40 -9.28 -15.95 -24.51
C LEU A 40 -9.39 -15.98 -26.03
N ARG A 41 -9.33 -14.80 -26.66
CA ARG A 41 -9.10 -14.66 -28.09
C ARG A 41 -7.60 -14.70 -28.35
N VAL A 42 -7.15 -15.67 -29.14
CA VAL A 42 -5.75 -15.82 -29.54
C VAL A 42 -5.56 -15.14 -30.90
N ASP A 43 -4.69 -14.11 -30.95
CA ASP A 43 -4.23 -13.51 -32.20
C ASP A 43 -2.80 -13.99 -32.47
N GLU A 44 -2.66 -14.94 -33.39
CA GLU A 44 -1.38 -15.53 -33.76
C GLU A 44 -0.75 -14.73 -34.91
N ARG A 45 0.49 -14.28 -34.71
CA ARG A 45 1.27 -13.51 -35.71
C ARG A 45 2.60 -14.18 -35.99
N LEU A 46 2.81 -14.54 -37.25
CA LEU A 46 4.08 -15.04 -37.74
C LEU A 46 5.02 -13.85 -37.99
N GLY A 47 6.15 -13.80 -37.27
CA GLY A 47 7.12 -12.70 -37.34
C GLY A 47 7.48 -12.23 -38.78
N PRO A 48 7.86 -13.14 -39.70
CA PRO A 48 8.11 -12.81 -41.10
C PRO A 48 6.96 -12.13 -41.86
N GLU A 49 5.72 -12.33 -41.42
CA GLU A 49 4.52 -11.73 -42.04
C GLU A 49 4.16 -10.36 -41.44
N GLY A 50 4.90 -9.93 -40.41
CA GLY A 50 4.76 -8.65 -39.74
C GLY A 50 4.11 -8.75 -38.36
N LEU A 51 4.57 -7.89 -37.46
CA LEU A 51 4.07 -7.75 -36.09
C LEU A 51 3.33 -6.43 -35.91
N PRO A 52 2.37 -6.33 -34.96
CA PRO A 52 1.75 -5.06 -34.63
C PRO A 52 2.78 -4.06 -34.09
N GLY A 53 2.51 -2.77 -34.28
CA GLY A 53 3.40 -1.69 -33.81
C GLY A 53 3.33 -1.42 -32.30
N SER A 54 2.32 -1.95 -31.61
CA SER A 54 2.14 -1.85 -30.16
C SER A 54 1.30 -3.01 -29.61
N LEU A 55 1.22 -3.12 -28.29
CA LEU A 55 0.36 -4.08 -27.57
C LEU A 55 -1.04 -3.51 -27.28
N GLU A 56 -1.40 -2.37 -27.86
CA GLU A 56 -2.72 -1.76 -27.70
C GLU A 56 -3.84 -2.73 -28.16
N GLY A 57 -4.85 -2.90 -27.30
CA GLY A 57 -5.97 -3.83 -27.54
C GLY A 57 -5.69 -5.29 -27.16
N TYR A 58 -4.46 -5.62 -26.73
CA TYR A 58 -4.12 -6.92 -26.14
C TYR A 58 -4.06 -6.83 -24.61
N HIS A 59 -4.33 -7.97 -23.97
CA HIS A 59 -4.37 -8.13 -22.51
C HIS A 59 -3.34 -9.14 -22.02
N GLY A 60 -2.60 -9.73 -22.96
CA GLY A 60 -1.46 -10.59 -22.70
C GLY A 60 -0.63 -10.79 -23.96
N LEU A 61 0.61 -11.21 -23.75
CA LEU A 61 1.59 -11.50 -24.79
C LEU A 61 2.22 -12.88 -24.56
N VAL A 62 2.31 -13.69 -25.61
CA VAL A 62 3.11 -14.91 -25.63
C VAL A 62 4.14 -14.79 -26.74
N MET A 63 5.41 -15.02 -26.43
CA MET A 63 6.51 -14.98 -27.39
C MET A 63 7.12 -16.38 -27.49
N LEU A 64 6.98 -17.04 -28.62
CA LEU A 64 7.42 -18.42 -28.79
C LEU A 64 8.89 -18.55 -29.19
N GLY A 65 9.41 -19.77 -29.05
CA GLY A 65 10.77 -20.11 -29.43
C GLY A 65 11.04 -20.00 -30.94
N GLY A 66 12.31 -19.88 -31.28
CA GLY A 66 12.85 -19.88 -32.64
C GLY A 66 14.30 -20.37 -32.64
N GLY A 67 14.83 -20.71 -33.81
CA GLY A 67 16.20 -21.22 -33.97
C GLY A 67 17.25 -20.13 -34.21
N MET A 68 17.04 -18.94 -33.63
CA MET A 68 17.86 -17.73 -33.83
C MET A 68 18.27 -17.16 -32.47
N MET A 69 19.34 -16.37 -32.43
CA MET A 69 19.66 -15.56 -31.25
C MET A 69 18.76 -14.31 -31.16
N PRO A 70 18.52 -13.78 -29.95
CA PRO A 70 17.71 -12.57 -29.75
C PRO A 70 18.12 -11.34 -30.57
N ASP A 71 19.39 -11.23 -30.97
CA ASP A 71 19.99 -10.15 -31.75
C ASP A 71 20.37 -10.55 -33.19
N ASP A 72 19.94 -11.71 -33.68
CA ASP A 72 20.19 -12.17 -35.05
C ASP A 72 19.23 -11.51 -36.06
N ASP A 73 19.34 -10.18 -36.18
CA ASP A 73 18.47 -9.36 -37.02
C ASP A 73 18.62 -9.67 -38.53
N ASP A 74 19.73 -10.30 -38.93
CA ASP A 74 19.95 -10.73 -40.31
C ASP A 74 19.10 -11.97 -40.67
N THR A 75 19.02 -12.95 -39.77
CA THR A 75 18.19 -14.15 -39.94
C THR A 75 16.72 -13.87 -39.60
N GLY A 76 16.48 -13.02 -38.61
CA GLY A 76 15.15 -12.59 -38.17
C GLY A 76 14.93 -11.08 -38.29
N PRO A 77 14.65 -10.53 -39.49
CA PRO A 77 14.42 -9.09 -39.67
C PRO A 77 13.26 -8.49 -38.88
N TRP A 78 12.38 -9.32 -38.31
CA TRP A 78 11.27 -8.90 -37.45
C TRP A 78 11.62 -8.83 -35.97
N LEU A 79 12.76 -9.41 -35.54
CA LEU A 79 13.19 -9.42 -34.13
C LEU A 79 13.28 -8.02 -33.50
N PRO A 80 13.68 -6.94 -34.22
CA PRO A 80 13.60 -5.59 -33.67
C PRO A 80 12.18 -5.18 -33.25
N ALA A 81 11.17 -5.57 -34.02
CA ALA A 81 9.77 -5.27 -33.70
C ALA A 81 9.28 -6.12 -32.52
N GLU A 82 9.69 -7.40 -32.46
CA GLU A 82 9.40 -8.26 -31.32
C GLU A 82 10.05 -7.77 -30.03
N ARG A 83 11.30 -7.28 -30.07
CA ARG A 83 11.97 -6.62 -28.94
C ARG A 83 11.28 -5.34 -28.50
N ALA A 84 10.71 -4.57 -29.44
CA ALA A 84 9.93 -3.38 -29.11
C ALA A 84 8.64 -3.75 -28.35
N LEU A 85 7.92 -4.80 -28.77
CA LEU A 85 6.76 -5.31 -28.06
C LEU A 85 7.14 -5.89 -26.69
N ALA A 86 8.27 -6.60 -26.60
CA ALA A 86 8.82 -7.07 -25.33
C ALA A 86 9.14 -5.91 -24.37
N ALA A 87 9.73 -4.82 -24.88
CA ALA A 87 10.03 -3.63 -24.09
C ALA A 87 8.75 -2.94 -23.60
N GLU A 88 7.73 -2.86 -24.46
CA GLU A 88 6.41 -2.34 -24.08
C GLU A 88 5.75 -3.21 -23.01
N ALA A 89 5.80 -4.54 -23.16
CA ALA A 89 5.28 -5.48 -22.17
C ALA A 89 5.96 -5.35 -20.81
N VAL A 90 7.30 -5.20 -20.80
CA VAL A 90 8.08 -4.95 -19.58
C VAL A 90 7.73 -3.60 -18.96
N ALA A 91 7.65 -2.54 -19.77
CA ALA A 91 7.34 -1.19 -19.30
C ALA A 91 5.92 -1.05 -18.72
N THR A 92 4.96 -1.79 -19.28
CA THR A 92 3.55 -1.76 -18.88
C THR A 92 3.17 -2.88 -17.89
N ASP A 93 4.10 -3.78 -17.59
CA ASP A 93 3.89 -5.00 -16.78
C ASP A 93 2.68 -5.81 -17.25
N LEU A 94 2.55 -5.96 -18.57
CA LEU A 94 1.48 -6.73 -19.21
C LEU A 94 1.71 -8.23 -18.92
N PRO A 95 0.66 -9.04 -18.62
CA PRO A 95 0.76 -10.50 -18.56
C PRO A 95 1.51 -11.08 -19.76
N THR A 96 2.75 -11.50 -19.55
CA THR A 96 3.64 -11.91 -20.65
C THR A 96 4.35 -13.21 -20.35
N LEU A 97 4.32 -14.13 -21.31
CA LEU A 97 5.00 -15.41 -21.26
C LEU A 97 5.97 -15.55 -22.44
N GLY A 98 7.27 -15.33 -22.20
CA GLY A 98 8.32 -15.58 -23.17
C GLY A 98 8.87 -17.00 -23.03
N ILE A 99 8.91 -17.75 -24.12
CA ILE A 99 9.32 -19.17 -24.15
C ILE A 99 10.54 -19.32 -25.06
N CYS A 100 11.61 -19.95 -24.54
CA CYS A 100 12.89 -20.13 -25.22
C CYS A 100 13.42 -18.79 -25.78
N LEU A 101 13.39 -18.59 -27.10
CA LEU A 101 13.76 -17.31 -27.74
C LEU A 101 12.98 -16.13 -27.15
N GLY A 102 11.69 -16.28 -26.89
CA GLY A 102 10.89 -15.24 -26.23
C GLY A 102 11.40 -14.90 -24.82
N GLY A 103 11.81 -15.90 -24.05
CA GLY A 103 12.42 -15.70 -22.73
C GLY A 103 13.79 -15.02 -22.82
N GLN A 104 14.56 -15.35 -23.84
CA GLN A 104 15.87 -14.74 -24.12
C GLN A 104 15.73 -13.28 -24.59
N LEU A 105 14.75 -12.97 -25.43
CA LEU A 105 14.41 -11.60 -25.84
C LEU A 105 14.00 -10.74 -24.64
N LEU A 106 13.16 -11.28 -23.74
CA LEU A 106 12.81 -10.60 -22.48
C LEU A 106 14.03 -10.35 -21.60
N ALA A 107 14.93 -11.34 -21.48
CA ALA A 107 16.16 -11.18 -20.72
C ALA A 107 17.03 -10.07 -21.33
N GLN A 108 17.28 -10.10 -22.64
CA GLN A 108 18.13 -9.11 -23.31
C GLN A 108 17.54 -7.70 -23.24
N VAL A 109 16.25 -7.54 -23.53
CA VAL A 109 15.56 -6.23 -23.53
C VAL A 109 15.58 -5.58 -22.15
N ALA A 110 15.48 -6.38 -21.09
CA ALA A 110 15.53 -5.89 -19.72
C ALA A 110 16.96 -5.74 -19.17
N GLY A 111 17.99 -6.00 -19.97
CA GLY A 111 19.40 -5.78 -19.61
C GLY A 111 20.13 -6.99 -19.02
N GLY A 112 19.63 -8.21 -19.24
CA GLY A 112 20.34 -9.46 -18.98
C GLY A 112 21.26 -9.87 -20.15
N GLU A 113 22.01 -10.96 -19.97
CA GLU A 113 22.93 -11.52 -20.98
C GLU A 113 22.41 -12.86 -21.51
N VAL A 114 22.38 -13.00 -22.84
CA VAL A 114 22.11 -14.27 -23.54
C VAL A 114 23.31 -14.63 -24.39
N ARG A 115 23.77 -15.88 -24.31
CA ARG A 115 24.95 -16.36 -25.04
C ARG A 115 24.60 -17.59 -25.88
N ALA A 116 25.05 -17.55 -27.13
CA ALA A 116 24.91 -18.67 -28.05
C ALA A 116 25.79 -19.85 -27.62
N ASP A 117 25.32 -21.07 -27.84
CA ASP A 117 26.10 -22.31 -27.66
C ASP A 117 26.85 -22.41 -26.31
N HIS A 118 26.26 -21.89 -25.23
CA HIS A 118 26.92 -21.78 -23.94
C HIS A 118 26.41 -22.85 -22.99
N GLY A 119 27.27 -23.65 -22.35
CA GLY A 119 26.84 -24.65 -21.35
C GLY A 119 26.29 -25.97 -21.93
N PRO A 120 25.76 -26.87 -21.09
CA PRO A 120 25.21 -28.15 -21.52
C PRO A 120 23.86 -27.99 -22.23
N ALA A 121 23.72 -28.56 -23.44
CA ALA A 121 22.43 -28.58 -24.13
C ALA A 121 21.40 -29.42 -23.36
N GLU A 122 20.21 -28.88 -23.12
CA GLU A 122 19.07 -29.64 -22.60
C GLU A 122 18.13 -30.00 -23.77
N ARG A 123 17.84 -31.30 -23.90
CA ARG A 123 17.02 -31.89 -24.97
C ARG A 123 16.01 -32.86 -24.36
N GLY A 124 14.75 -32.70 -24.71
CA GLY A 124 13.67 -33.59 -24.28
C GLY A 124 13.18 -33.32 -22.86
N ALA A 125 12.72 -34.35 -22.15
CA ALA A 125 12.07 -34.16 -20.86
C ALA A 125 13.08 -33.95 -19.72
N THR A 126 13.07 -32.74 -19.15
CA THR A 126 13.94 -32.31 -18.04
C THR A 126 13.10 -31.95 -16.81
N LEU A 127 13.58 -32.31 -15.62
CA LEU A 127 12.93 -31.89 -14.38
C LEU A 127 13.27 -30.42 -14.07
N ILE A 128 12.24 -29.58 -14.04
CA ILE A 128 12.35 -28.17 -13.69
C ILE A 128 11.88 -27.98 -12.26
N CYS A 129 12.75 -27.45 -11.42
CA CYS A 129 12.56 -27.30 -9.98
C CYS A 129 12.41 -25.82 -9.62
N PRO A 130 11.23 -25.37 -9.19
CA PRO A 130 11.08 -24.02 -8.66
C PRO A 130 11.79 -23.86 -7.31
N ASN A 131 12.45 -22.71 -7.13
CA ASN A 131 12.89 -22.30 -5.80
C ASN A 131 11.70 -21.81 -4.95
N ASP A 132 11.94 -21.38 -3.72
CA ASP A 132 10.87 -20.94 -2.81
C ASP A 132 10.01 -19.79 -3.39
N LEU A 133 10.62 -18.90 -4.17
CA LEU A 133 9.95 -17.80 -4.86
C LEU A 133 9.15 -18.30 -6.07
N GLY A 134 9.68 -19.28 -6.81
CA GLY A 134 8.98 -19.97 -7.89
C GLY A 134 7.77 -20.75 -7.40
N ARG A 135 7.87 -21.46 -6.26
CA ARG A 135 6.72 -22.16 -5.65
C ARG A 135 5.62 -21.21 -5.17
N SER A 136 6.00 -19.98 -4.85
CA SER A 136 5.05 -18.91 -4.46
C SER A 136 4.58 -18.06 -5.64
N ASP A 137 5.17 -18.20 -6.83
CA ASP A 137 4.77 -17.48 -8.04
C ASP A 137 3.47 -18.07 -8.60
N ARG A 138 2.60 -17.20 -9.12
CA ARG A 138 1.26 -17.57 -9.60
C ARG A 138 1.28 -18.58 -10.74
N LEU A 139 2.29 -18.54 -11.60
CA LEU A 139 2.42 -19.45 -12.75
C LEU A 139 3.36 -20.59 -12.39
N LEU A 140 4.55 -20.29 -11.88
CA LEU A 140 5.58 -21.29 -11.63
C LEU A 140 5.26 -22.17 -10.41
N GLY A 141 4.34 -21.75 -9.53
CA GLY A 141 3.81 -22.59 -8.45
C GLY A 141 3.09 -23.84 -8.94
N ALA A 142 2.60 -23.85 -10.20
CA ALA A 142 2.01 -25.02 -10.84
C ALA A 142 2.98 -26.21 -10.98
N LEU A 143 4.29 -25.95 -10.92
CA LEU A 143 5.31 -26.99 -11.01
C LEU A 143 5.53 -27.72 -9.67
N GLY A 144 4.97 -27.23 -8.56
CA GLY A 144 5.13 -27.82 -7.24
C GLY A 144 6.59 -27.92 -6.80
N GLU A 145 6.99 -29.09 -6.28
CA GLU A 145 8.39 -29.38 -5.93
C GLU A 145 9.29 -29.61 -7.16
N GLY A 146 8.69 -29.75 -8.34
CA GLY A 146 9.38 -29.94 -9.61
C GLY A 146 8.52 -30.73 -10.60
N ALA A 147 8.55 -30.33 -11.86
CA ALA A 147 7.77 -30.97 -12.92
C ALA A 147 8.61 -31.23 -14.18
N PRO A 148 8.37 -32.34 -14.90
CA PRO A 148 9.05 -32.61 -16.16
C PRO A 148 8.54 -31.68 -17.25
N MET A 149 9.44 -30.90 -17.86
CA MET A 149 9.17 -30.01 -19.00
C MET A 149 10.01 -30.39 -20.20
N ILE A 150 9.51 -30.07 -21.40
CA ILE A 150 10.21 -30.36 -22.65
C ILE A 150 11.19 -29.21 -22.94
N GLU A 151 12.44 -29.56 -23.21
CA GLU A 151 13.55 -28.65 -23.49
C GLU A 151 14.09 -28.82 -24.90
N ASN A 152 14.37 -27.71 -25.57
CA ASN A 152 15.05 -27.73 -26.86
C ASN A 152 15.91 -26.47 -27.06
N HIS A 153 16.94 -26.31 -26.22
CA HIS A 153 17.80 -25.13 -26.32
C HIS A 153 19.27 -25.44 -26.06
N LYS A 154 20.13 -24.59 -26.62
CA LYS A 154 21.60 -24.66 -26.47
C LYS A 154 22.16 -23.29 -26.17
N ASP A 155 21.47 -22.25 -26.63
CA ASP A 155 21.64 -20.88 -26.20
C ASP A 155 21.05 -20.69 -24.80
N MET A 156 21.66 -19.81 -24.01
CA MET A 156 21.34 -19.67 -22.60
C MET A 156 21.29 -18.23 -22.16
N ILE A 157 20.35 -17.95 -21.26
CA ILE A 157 20.36 -16.75 -20.43
C ILE A 157 21.44 -16.94 -19.37
N THR A 158 22.59 -16.31 -19.56
CA THR A 158 23.75 -16.44 -18.66
C THR A 158 23.71 -15.46 -17.50
N GLU A 159 23.07 -14.30 -17.70
CA GLU A 159 22.83 -13.31 -16.66
C GLU A 159 21.37 -12.86 -16.72
N LEU A 160 20.68 -12.92 -15.59
CA LEU A 160 19.31 -12.41 -15.50
C LEU A 160 19.31 -10.87 -15.51
N PRO A 161 18.25 -10.24 -16.02
CA PRO A 161 18.08 -8.79 -15.96
C PRO A 161 18.22 -8.23 -14.54
N PRO A 162 18.76 -7.01 -14.36
CA PRO A 162 18.74 -6.33 -13.07
C PRO A 162 17.31 -6.25 -12.50
N GLY A 163 17.13 -6.77 -11.28
CA GLY A 163 15.82 -6.80 -10.61
C GLY A 163 14.89 -7.95 -11.03
N ALA A 164 15.31 -8.82 -11.95
CA ALA A 164 14.58 -10.06 -12.23
C ALA A 164 14.67 -11.04 -11.05
N VAL A 165 13.57 -11.73 -10.79
CA VAL A 165 13.49 -12.77 -9.77
C VAL A 165 13.68 -14.12 -10.43
N LEU A 166 14.72 -14.87 -10.06
CA LEU A 166 14.88 -16.27 -10.47
C LEU A 166 13.77 -17.11 -9.85
N LEU A 167 13.08 -17.92 -10.65
CA LEU A 167 11.94 -18.73 -10.21
C LEU A 167 12.21 -20.23 -10.26
N ALA A 168 12.93 -20.72 -11.27
CA ALA A 168 13.21 -22.16 -11.40
C ALA A 168 14.57 -22.43 -12.03
N SER A 169 15.12 -23.60 -11.72
CA SER A 169 16.37 -24.15 -12.27
C SER A 169 16.18 -25.61 -12.67
N SER A 170 17.09 -26.16 -13.48
CA SER A 170 17.24 -27.59 -13.72
C SER A 170 18.49 -28.09 -12.99
N ALA A 171 18.79 -29.38 -13.11
CA ALA A 171 20.05 -29.92 -12.59
C ALA A 171 21.27 -29.35 -13.32
N ALA A 172 21.12 -28.99 -14.59
CA ALA A 172 22.20 -28.49 -15.43
C ALA A 172 22.30 -26.96 -15.41
N LEU A 173 21.17 -26.25 -15.29
CA LEU A 173 21.07 -24.81 -15.54
C LEU A 173 20.34 -24.04 -14.45
N ALA A 174 20.92 -22.92 -14.05
CA ALA A 174 20.36 -22.05 -13.03
C ALA A 174 19.13 -21.28 -13.53
N ASN A 175 19.19 -20.71 -14.74
CA ASN A 175 18.22 -19.73 -15.23
C ASN A 175 17.15 -20.37 -16.12
N GLN A 176 16.32 -21.23 -15.53
CA GLN A 176 15.25 -21.94 -16.26
C GLN A 176 13.94 -21.15 -16.33
N ALA A 177 13.64 -20.37 -15.30
CA ALA A 177 12.53 -19.41 -15.32
C ALA A 177 12.85 -18.18 -14.48
N PHE A 178 12.40 -17.01 -14.94
CA PHE A 178 12.53 -15.76 -14.18
C PHE A 178 11.29 -14.87 -14.37
N ARG A 179 11.15 -13.87 -13.49
CA ARG A 179 10.10 -12.84 -13.57
C ARG A 179 10.69 -11.44 -13.52
N ILE A 180 10.21 -10.56 -14.40
CA ILE A 180 10.40 -9.11 -14.37
C ILE A 180 9.06 -8.48 -13.99
N GLY A 181 9.06 -7.46 -13.13
CA GLY A 181 7.82 -6.85 -12.66
C GLY A 181 6.94 -7.88 -11.96
N ARG A 182 5.62 -7.80 -12.10
CA ARG A 182 4.68 -8.77 -11.52
C ARG A 182 4.26 -9.85 -12.51
N HIS A 183 4.24 -9.50 -13.80
CA HIS A 183 3.48 -10.24 -14.80
C HIS A 183 4.32 -10.83 -15.93
N VAL A 184 5.54 -10.33 -16.14
CA VAL A 184 6.40 -10.72 -17.26
C VAL A 184 7.32 -11.87 -16.85
N ARG A 185 7.18 -13.03 -17.51
CA ARG A 185 7.96 -14.24 -17.20
C ARG A 185 8.66 -14.77 -18.44
N GLY A 186 9.96 -15.06 -18.30
CA GLY A 186 10.75 -15.77 -19.30
C GLY A 186 11.02 -17.20 -18.85
N LEU A 187 10.82 -18.15 -19.75
CA LEU A 187 11.03 -19.58 -19.57
C LEU A 187 12.03 -20.08 -20.61
N GLN A 188 12.92 -20.98 -20.21
CA GLN A 188 13.81 -21.68 -21.14
C GLN A 188 13.16 -22.96 -21.69
N PHE A 189 12.27 -23.59 -20.91
CA PHE A 189 11.48 -24.76 -21.28
C PHE A 189 10.17 -24.45 -22.02
N HIS A 190 9.61 -25.48 -22.67
CA HIS A 190 8.44 -25.40 -23.55
C HIS A 190 7.17 -26.02 -22.95
N PRO A 191 6.33 -25.25 -22.23
CA PRO A 191 5.02 -25.75 -21.76
C PRO A 191 4.08 -26.13 -22.92
N GLU A 192 4.28 -25.59 -24.11
CA GLU A 192 3.53 -25.89 -25.33
C GLU A 192 3.90 -27.23 -25.99
N ALA A 193 5.03 -27.84 -25.63
CA ALA A 193 5.51 -29.08 -26.24
C ALA A 193 5.12 -30.33 -25.43
N SER A 194 4.65 -31.36 -26.12
CA SER A 194 4.36 -32.71 -25.61
C SER A 194 5.32 -33.76 -26.21
N ALA A 195 5.24 -34.99 -25.72
CA ALA A 195 5.99 -36.11 -26.29
C ALA A 195 5.67 -36.36 -27.78
N GLU A 196 4.44 -36.10 -28.20
CA GLU A 196 4.03 -36.18 -29.61
C GLU A 196 4.75 -35.12 -30.46
N THR A 197 4.79 -33.88 -29.98
CA THR A 197 5.45 -32.79 -30.71
C THR A 197 6.96 -32.97 -30.80
N LEU A 198 7.57 -33.56 -29.77
CA LEU A 198 8.99 -33.94 -29.76
C LEU A 198 9.29 -34.99 -30.84
N SER A 199 8.38 -35.94 -31.09
CA SER A 199 8.61 -36.99 -32.11
C SER A 199 8.74 -36.46 -33.54
N GLY A 200 8.33 -35.22 -33.79
CA GLY A 200 8.52 -34.53 -35.07
C GLY A 200 9.79 -33.70 -35.18
N TRP A 201 10.70 -33.75 -34.19
CA TRP A 201 11.98 -33.04 -34.26
C TRP A 201 12.94 -33.67 -35.27
N ASP A 202 13.86 -32.86 -35.79
CA ASP A 202 14.84 -33.31 -36.78
C ASP A 202 15.82 -34.32 -36.16
N GLU A 203 15.70 -35.57 -36.55
CA GLU A 203 16.54 -36.67 -36.07
C GLU A 203 18.02 -36.46 -36.42
N ALA A 204 18.35 -35.85 -37.55
CA ALA A 204 19.73 -35.57 -37.95
C ALA A 204 20.36 -34.48 -37.08
N ALA A 205 19.58 -33.45 -36.72
CA ALA A 205 20.02 -32.41 -35.77
C ALA A 205 20.26 -33.00 -34.38
N MET A 206 19.34 -33.82 -33.86
CA MET A 206 19.50 -34.47 -32.55
C MET A 206 20.73 -35.39 -32.50
N ARG A 207 20.97 -36.17 -33.57
CA ARG A 207 22.18 -37.00 -33.67
C ARG A 207 23.46 -36.16 -33.68
N THR A 208 23.43 -34.98 -34.31
CA THR A 208 24.57 -34.05 -34.34
C THR A 208 24.90 -33.52 -32.94
N ASP A 209 23.86 -33.25 -32.13
CA ASP A 209 24.00 -32.84 -30.73
C ASP A 209 24.31 -34.00 -29.77
N GLY A 210 24.42 -35.23 -30.27
CA GLY A 210 24.76 -36.42 -29.48
C GLY A 210 23.57 -37.12 -28.80
N PHE A 211 22.33 -36.83 -29.22
CA PHE A 211 21.12 -37.39 -28.65
C PHE A 211 20.41 -38.37 -29.60
N SER A 212 19.77 -39.39 -29.03
CA SER A 212 18.87 -40.30 -29.76
C SER A 212 17.43 -39.81 -29.66
N LEU A 213 16.84 -39.38 -30.78
CA LEU A 213 15.45 -38.94 -30.81
C LEU A 213 14.49 -40.01 -30.28
N ALA A 214 14.74 -41.28 -30.59
CA ALA A 214 13.92 -42.38 -30.10
C ALA A 214 13.94 -42.50 -28.57
N GLU A 215 15.09 -42.27 -27.94
CA GLU A 215 15.23 -42.28 -26.48
C GLU A 215 14.57 -41.07 -25.84
N LEU A 216 14.74 -39.88 -26.42
CA LEU A 216 14.08 -38.65 -25.96
C LEU A 216 12.55 -38.76 -26.03
N VAL A 217 12.00 -39.31 -27.13
CA VAL A 217 10.57 -39.56 -27.28
C VAL A 217 10.08 -40.58 -26.25
N ALA A 218 10.84 -41.66 -26.02
CA ALA A 218 10.48 -42.66 -25.01
C ALA A 218 10.45 -42.05 -23.59
N ALA A 219 11.45 -41.24 -23.24
CA ALA A 219 11.52 -40.54 -21.96
C ALA A 219 10.36 -39.54 -21.80
N ALA A 220 10.08 -38.73 -22.82
CA ALA A 220 8.96 -37.79 -22.81
C ALA A 220 7.61 -38.49 -22.66
N ARG A 221 7.38 -39.61 -23.38
CA ARG A 221 6.15 -40.41 -23.26
C ARG A 221 5.95 -40.97 -21.86
N ALA A 222 7.03 -41.33 -21.16
CA ALA A 222 6.96 -41.85 -19.79
C ALA A 222 6.44 -40.81 -18.78
N VAL A 223 6.63 -39.52 -19.05
CA VAL A 223 6.25 -38.41 -18.16
C VAL A 223 5.18 -37.48 -18.73
N ASP A 224 4.64 -37.81 -19.91
CA ASP A 224 3.76 -36.93 -20.69
C ASP A 224 2.50 -36.50 -19.92
N THR A 225 1.94 -37.38 -19.08
CA THR A 225 0.80 -37.03 -18.22
C THR A 225 1.16 -35.97 -17.18
N ALA A 226 2.31 -36.11 -16.52
CA ALA A 226 2.76 -35.15 -15.49
C ALA A 226 3.17 -33.81 -16.14
N ASN A 227 3.88 -33.88 -17.28
CA ASN A 227 4.22 -32.72 -18.08
C ASN A 227 2.97 -31.95 -18.53
N THR A 228 1.98 -32.66 -19.09
CA THR A 228 0.73 -32.06 -19.56
C THR A 228 -0.06 -31.42 -18.44
N ALA A 229 -0.15 -32.06 -17.26
CA ALA A 229 -0.83 -31.50 -16.10
C ALA A 229 -0.18 -30.19 -15.64
N ALA A 230 1.14 -30.21 -15.38
CA ALA A 230 1.86 -29.03 -14.91
C ALA A 230 1.84 -27.88 -15.94
N ALA A 231 2.00 -28.19 -17.22
CA ALA A 231 1.95 -27.19 -18.28
C ALA A 231 0.55 -26.59 -18.43
N ARG A 232 -0.51 -27.41 -18.30
CA ARG A 232 -1.88 -26.92 -18.36
C ARG A 232 -2.22 -26.00 -17.20
N ASP A 233 -1.78 -26.34 -15.99
CA ASP A 233 -2.01 -25.52 -14.80
C ASP A 233 -1.24 -24.18 -14.89
N LEU A 234 -0.01 -24.20 -15.39
CA LEU A 234 0.77 -23.00 -15.68
C LEU A 234 0.05 -22.09 -16.69
N VAL A 235 -0.43 -22.65 -17.81
CA VAL A 235 -1.16 -21.89 -18.83
C VAL A 235 -2.51 -21.40 -18.32
N ALA A 236 -3.20 -22.18 -17.48
CA ALA A 236 -4.45 -21.76 -16.84
C ALA A 236 -4.23 -20.57 -15.89
N ALA A 237 -3.11 -20.57 -15.14
CA ALA A 237 -2.72 -19.46 -14.29
C ALA A 237 -2.38 -18.20 -15.11
N PHE A 238 -1.62 -18.35 -16.21
CA PHE A 238 -1.37 -17.25 -17.16
C PHE A 238 -2.68 -16.67 -17.71
N ALA A 239 -3.59 -17.53 -18.17
CA ALA A 239 -4.88 -17.10 -18.69
C ALA A 239 -5.74 -16.39 -17.64
N ALA A 240 -5.62 -16.76 -16.37
CA ALA A 240 -6.28 -16.07 -15.27
C ALA A 240 -5.74 -14.65 -15.06
N GLU A 241 -4.43 -14.44 -15.23
CA GLU A 241 -3.82 -13.10 -15.20
C GLU A 241 -4.29 -12.24 -16.38
N VAL A 242 -4.33 -12.79 -17.60
CA VAL A 242 -4.86 -12.10 -18.78
C VAL A 242 -6.33 -11.69 -18.59
N ARG A 243 -7.18 -12.56 -18.05
CA ARG A 243 -8.57 -12.22 -17.75
C ARG A 243 -8.71 -11.19 -16.63
N ALA A 244 -7.79 -11.16 -15.68
CA ALA A 244 -7.76 -10.12 -14.65
C ALA A 244 -7.37 -8.78 -15.29
N GLU A 245 -6.39 -8.80 -16.20
CA GLU A 245 -5.96 -7.63 -16.95
C GLU A 245 -7.06 -7.08 -17.86
N ALA A 246 -7.75 -7.93 -18.61
CA ALA A 246 -8.88 -7.49 -19.41
C ALA A 246 -10.05 -6.96 -18.59
N ARG A 247 -10.24 -7.43 -17.36
CA ARG A 247 -11.21 -6.82 -16.45
C ARG A 247 -10.74 -5.47 -15.94
N ARG A 248 -9.43 -5.29 -15.71
CA ARG A 248 -8.83 -4.01 -15.33
C ARG A 248 -8.95 -2.99 -16.47
N SER A 249 -8.47 -3.34 -17.67
CA SER A 249 -8.52 -2.51 -18.88
C SER A 249 -9.94 -2.29 -19.37
N GLY A 250 -10.81 -3.30 -19.25
CA GLY A 250 -12.25 -3.19 -19.50
C GLY A 250 -12.97 -2.33 -18.48
N ALA A 251 -12.60 -2.35 -17.19
CA ALA A 251 -13.13 -1.41 -16.20
C ALA A 251 -12.65 0.03 -16.45
N ILE A 252 -11.45 0.20 -17.02
CA ILE A 252 -10.92 1.49 -17.49
C ILE A 252 -11.66 1.95 -18.76
N GLN A 253 -11.94 1.06 -19.71
CA GLN A 253 -12.65 1.37 -20.97
C GLN A 253 -14.17 1.49 -20.83
N VAL A 254 -14.82 0.73 -19.95
CA VAL A 254 -16.26 0.89 -19.61
C VAL A 254 -16.48 2.22 -18.88
N ARG A 255 -15.45 2.77 -18.22
CA ARG A 255 -15.43 4.16 -17.75
C ARG A 255 -15.20 5.18 -18.89
N GLY A 256 -14.80 4.74 -20.08
CA GLY A 256 -14.46 5.58 -21.24
C GLY A 256 -15.38 5.45 -22.48
N ALA A 257 -16.23 4.43 -22.62
CA ALA A 257 -17.04 4.21 -23.82
C ALA A 257 -18.55 4.39 -23.57
N THR A 258 -19.09 5.48 -24.13
CA THR A 258 -20.45 6.02 -23.94
C THR A 258 -20.76 6.49 -22.53
N ILE A 259 -19.90 7.36 -22.02
CA ILE A 259 -20.45 8.62 -21.53
C ILE A 259 -20.39 9.60 -22.71
N GLY A 260 -21.36 10.51 -22.77
CA GLY A 260 -21.08 11.82 -23.31
C GLY A 260 -19.93 12.48 -22.52
N PRO A 261 -19.90 13.81 -22.36
CA PRO A 261 -18.68 14.56 -22.01
C PRO A 261 -18.20 14.41 -20.54
N ALA A 262 -17.89 13.21 -20.02
CA ALA A 262 -17.55 12.99 -18.60
C ALA A 262 -16.16 12.38 -18.29
N THR A 263 -15.33 12.07 -19.28
CA THR A 263 -13.89 11.81 -19.01
C THR A 263 -13.16 13.09 -18.62
N THR A 264 -13.63 14.24 -19.14
CA THR A 264 -13.33 15.57 -18.59
C THR A 264 -13.71 15.63 -17.12
N ASP A 265 -14.91 15.20 -16.70
CA ASP A 265 -15.40 15.42 -15.34
C ASP A 265 -14.56 14.73 -14.23
N VAL A 266 -13.95 13.57 -14.47
CA VAL A 266 -13.10 12.91 -13.45
C VAL A 266 -11.69 13.49 -13.42
N GLU A 267 -11.10 13.75 -14.59
CA GLU A 267 -9.81 14.42 -14.67
C GLU A 267 -9.89 15.87 -14.15
N GLU A 268 -10.99 16.56 -14.46
CA GLU A 268 -11.38 17.87 -13.96
C GLU A 268 -11.70 17.79 -12.46
N ALA A 269 -12.45 16.80 -11.96
CA ALA A 269 -12.68 16.68 -10.52
C ALA A 269 -11.39 16.38 -9.73
N VAL A 270 -10.46 15.60 -10.29
CA VAL A 270 -9.14 15.36 -9.70
C VAL A 270 -8.28 16.61 -9.78
N HIS A 271 -8.27 17.29 -10.93
CA HIS A 271 -7.58 18.57 -11.11
C HIS A 271 -8.11 19.62 -10.14
N ASP A 272 -9.42 19.80 -10.05
CA ASP A 272 -10.09 20.69 -9.13
C ASP A 272 -9.81 20.32 -7.67
N ALA A 273 -9.74 19.04 -7.33
CA ALA A 273 -9.35 18.62 -5.99
C ALA A 273 -7.90 19.02 -5.68
N VAL A 274 -6.98 18.81 -6.63
CA VAL A 274 -5.58 19.25 -6.50
C VAL A 274 -5.49 20.76 -6.36
N GLU A 275 -6.20 21.52 -7.20
CA GLU A 275 -6.16 22.98 -7.19
C GLU A 275 -6.83 23.58 -5.93
N ARG A 276 -7.93 22.98 -5.43
CA ARG A 276 -8.52 23.37 -4.14
C ARG A 276 -7.53 23.15 -2.99
N VAL A 277 -6.86 22.00 -2.95
CA VAL A 277 -5.86 21.71 -1.92
C VAL A 277 -4.65 22.63 -2.07
N ARG A 278 -4.17 22.88 -3.29
CA ARG A 278 -3.08 23.82 -3.59
C ARG A 278 -3.40 25.23 -3.09
N ALA A 279 -4.57 25.76 -3.42
CA ALA A 279 -4.97 27.10 -2.99
C ALA A 279 -5.06 27.22 -1.47
N ALA A 280 -5.65 26.22 -0.79
CA ALA A 280 -5.68 26.17 0.67
C ALA A 280 -4.26 26.06 1.26
N ALA A 281 -3.38 25.29 0.62
CA ALA A 281 -2.00 25.08 1.03
C ALA A 281 -1.14 26.34 0.92
N GLU A 282 -1.21 27.07 -0.21
CA GLU A 282 -0.46 28.32 -0.41
C GLU A 282 -0.85 29.37 0.63
N LYS A 283 -2.15 29.50 0.92
CA LYS A 283 -2.65 30.36 1.99
C LYS A 283 -2.12 29.94 3.36
N ALA A 284 -2.24 28.65 3.69
CA ALA A 284 -1.81 28.13 4.98
C ALA A 284 -0.29 28.29 5.20
N LEU A 285 0.53 28.03 4.18
CA LEU A 285 1.97 28.23 4.22
C LEU A 285 2.34 29.68 4.52
N ALA A 286 1.72 30.63 3.80
CA ALA A 286 1.96 32.06 4.01
C ALA A 286 1.54 32.55 5.41
N GLU A 287 0.45 32.02 5.97
CA GLU A 287 -0.08 32.44 7.28
C GLU A 287 0.59 31.76 8.48
N ARG A 288 1.08 30.53 8.33
CA ARG A 288 1.60 29.72 9.45
C ARG A 288 3.13 29.66 9.52
N LEU A 289 3.83 30.02 8.45
CA LEU A 289 5.29 30.17 8.43
C LEU A 289 5.67 31.64 8.34
N ASP A 290 5.26 32.39 9.36
CA ASP A 290 5.59 33.80 9.48
C ASP A 290 7.09 34.05 9.73
N ALA A 291 7.49 35.32 9.64
CA ALA A 291 8.89 35.70 9.79
C ALA A 291 9.48 35.30 11.17
N ALA A 292 8.67 35.31 12.23
CA ALA A 292 9.10 34.93 13.57
C ALA A 292 9.38 33.43 13.70
N THR A 293 8.56 32.60 13.05
CA THR A 293 8.76 31.16 12.97
C THR A 293 10.00 30.83 12.13
N LEU A 294 10.10 31.42 10.94
CA LEU A 294 11.22 31.19 10.02
C LEU A 294 12.57 31.62 10.62
N ALA A 295 12.60 32.66 11.44
CA ALA A 295 13.81 33.12 12.12
C ALA A 295 14.42 32.11 13.12
N GLN A 296 13.69 31.07 13.53
CA GLN A 296 14.17 30.07 14.50
C GLN A 296 15.13 29.02 13.92
N ALA A 297 15.34 29.03 12.60
CA ALA A 297 16.29 28.14 11.92
C ALA A 297 17.01 28.85 10.77
N PRO A 298 18.29 28.54 10.51
CA PRO A 298 18.98 29.05 9.33
C PRO A 298 18.35 28.61 8.02
N ALA A 299 17.73 27.42 7.99
CA ALA A 299 17.00 26.87 6.87
C ALA A 299 15.77 26.06 7.33
N CYS A 300 14.69 26.19 6.56
CA CYS A 300 13.46 25.44 6.74
C CYS A 300 12.83 25.14 5.39
N VAL A 301 12.25 23.96 5.24
CA VAL A 301 11.36 23.61 4.13
C VAL A 301 10.07 23.04 4.70
N ALA A 302 8.94 23.55 4.22
CA ALA A 302 7.63 23.01 4.52
C ALA A 302 6.87 22.74 3.23
N ALA A 303 6.23 21.60 3.14
CA ALA A 303 5.44 21.21 1.98
C ALA A 303 4.09 20.66 2.41
N VAL A 304 3.06 21.03 1.64
CA VAL A 304 1.76 20.37 1.65
C VAL A 304 1.72 19.40 0.48
N THR A 305 1.20 18.23 0.76
CA THR A 305 1.17 17.08 -0.14
C THR A 305 -0.27 16.61 -0.30
N PHE A 306 -0.57 16.07 -1.47
CA PHE A 306 -1.85 15.44 -1.75
C PHE A 306 -1.58 14.15 -2.52
N ARG A 307 -1.99 13.01 -1.95
CA ARG A 307 -1.87 11.68 -2.56
C ARG A 307 -0.46 11.41 -3.13
N GLY A 308 0.55 11.67 -2.30
CA GLY A 308 1.96 11.35 -2.61
C GLY A 308 2.69 12.44 -3.37
N ARG A 309 2.02 13.50 -3.82
CA ARG A 309 2.63 14.59 -4.58
C ARG A 309 2.72 15.86 -3.75
N VAL A 310 3.84 16.57 -3.85
CA VAL A 310 3.97 17.93 -3.30
C VAL A 310 3.13 18.87 -4.15
N VAL A 311 2.15 19.53 -3.53
CA VAL A 311 1.25 20.48 -4.22
C VAL A 311 1.62 21.93 -3.94
N ALA A 312 2.17 22.23 -2.77
CA ALA A 312 2.72 23.54 -2.43
C ALA A 312 3.93 23.39 -1.53
N VAL A 313 4.91 24.29 -1.67
CA VAL A 313 6.15 24.28 -0.91
C VAL A 313 6.60 25.70 -0.57
N GLN A 314 7.10 25.88 0.65
CA GLN A 314 7.80 27.09 1.07
C GLN A 314 9.16 26.69 1.62
N ALA A 315 10.22 27.18 0.99
CA ALA A 315 11.59 27.01 1.41
C ALA A 315 12.17 28.36 1.88
N HIS A 316 12.94 28.34 2.95
CA HIS A 316 13.52 29.52 3.57
C HIS A 316 14.98 29.30 3.93
N GLY A 317 15.78 30.35 3.79
CA GLY A 317 17.11 30.45 4.38
C GLY A 317 18.22 29.73 3.63
N GLN A 318 19.31 29.44 4.35
CA GLN A 318 20.54 28.86 3.80
C GLN A 318 20.94 27.61 4.58
N PRO A 319 20.96 26.41 3.95
CA PRO A 319 21.12 25.14 4.64
C PRO A 319 22.49 24.95 5.31
N ARG A 320 23.52 25.66 4.84
CA ARG A 320 24.90 25.61 5.37
C ARG A 320 25.48 26.99 5.72
N ARG A 321 24.71 28.06 5.53
CA ARG A 321 25.16 29.47 5.68
C ARG A 321 26.43 29.80 4.85
N ASP A 322 26.61 29.12 3.73
CA ASP A 322 27.70 29.28 2.76
C ASP A 322 27.28 30.10 1.52
N GLY A 323 26.09 30.69 1.54
CA GLY A 323 25.48 31.39 0.41
C GLY A 323 24.52 30.54 -0.42
N SER A 324 24.47 29.22 -0.22
CA SER A 324 23.45 28.36 -0.85
C SER A 324 22.05 28.64 -0.29
N THR A 325 21.02 28.41 -1.12
CA THR A 325 19.61 28.64 -0.77
C THR A 325 18.88 27.32 -0.56
N THR A 326 18.03 27.25 0.47
CA THR A 326 17.16 26.09 0.70
C THR A 326 16.17 25.92 -0.46
N SER A 327 15.92 24.67 -0.85
CA SER A 327 14.94 24.29 -1.88
C SER A 327 14.10 23.09 -1.42
N ALA A 328 13.13 22.67 -2.25
CA ALA A 328 12.38 21.44 -2.01
C ALA A 328 13.27 20.18 -2.09
N GLN A 329 14.44 20.28 -2.72
CA GLN A 329 15.40 19.18 -2.90
C GLN A 329 16.46 19.14 -1.80
N THR A 330 16.52 20.15 -0.94
CA THR A 330 17.44 20.16 0.20
C THR A 330 17.13 18.99 1.13
N VAL A 331 18.16 18.23 1.46
CA VAL A 331 18.08 17.03 2.28
C VAL A 331 18.25 17.40 3.75
N PHE A 332 17.30 16.99 4.58
CA PHE A 332 17.34 17.18 6.03
C PHE A 332 17.35 15.84 6.75
N ARG A 333 17.93 15.80 7.96
CA ARG A 333 17.78 14.67 8.86
C ARG A 333 16.36 14.63 9.42
N ILE A 334 15.68 13.49 9.29
CA ILE A 334 14.28 13.32 9.72
C ILE A 334 14.14 12.73 11.13
N ALA A 335 15.27 12.42 11.77
CA ALA A 335 15.34 11.97 13.15
C ALA A 335 14.30 10.87 13.46
N SER A 336 13.52 11.01 14.54
CA SER A 336 12.57 10.00 15.00
C SER A 336 11.46 9.59 14.02
N MET A 337 11.24 10.32 12.92
CA MET A 337 10.36 9.84 11.83
C MET A 337 10.85 8.49 11.26
N THR A 338 12.15 8.21 11.38
CA THR A 338 12.80 6.93 11.02
C THR A 338 12.13 5.70 11.66
N LYS A 339 11.56 5.84 12.88
CA LYS A 339 10.90 4.72 13.58
C LYS A 339 9.77 4.08 12.77
N SER A 340 9.07 4.87 11.96
CA SER A 340 8.01 4.36 11.09
C SER A 340 8.56 3.43 9.99
N PHE A 341 9.76 3.69 9.46
CA PHE A 341 10.41 2.83 8.47
C PHE A 341 10.87 1.51 9.09
N LEU A 342 11.42 1.57 10.30
CA LEU A 342 11.79 0.39 11.08
C LEU A 342 10.55 -0.48 11.38
N ALA A 343 9.45 0.13 11.81
CA ALA A 343 8.20 -0.55 12.09
C ALA A 343 7.60 -1.22 10.83
N ALA A 344 7.58 -0.53 9.69
CA ALA A 344 7.12 -1.11 8.43
C ALA A 344 7.99 -2.30 8.00
N THR A 345 9.31 -2.19 8.18
CA THR A 345 10.25 -3.28 7.87
C THR A 345 9.97 -4.51 8.71
N ALA A 346 9.79 -4.34 10.03
CA ALA A 346 9.44 -5.42 10.96
C ALA A 346 8.10 -6.08 10.59
N LEU A 347 7.11 -5.29 10.17
CA LEU A 347 5.82 -5.81 9.71
C LEU A 347 5.91 -6.55 8.38
N SER A 348 6.75 -6.11 7.43
CA SER A 348 6.95 -6.86 6.18
C SER A 348 7.58 -8.23 6.45
N LEU A 349 8.55 -8.30 7.38
CA LEU A 349 9.15 -9.56 7.81
C LEU A 349 8.13 -10.45 8.55
N ARG A 350 7.19 -9.86 9.27
CA ARG A 350 6.07 -10.60 9.87
C ARG A 350 5.13 -11.17 8.81
N ASP A 351 4.78 -10.39 7.81
CA ASP A 351 3.89 -10.83 6.73
C ASP A 351 4.54 -11.99 5.94
N ASP A 352 5.87 -12.03 5.82
CA ASP A 352 6.66 -13.15 5.28
C ASP A 352 6.83 -14.34 6.26
N GLY A 353 6.33 -14.25 7.49
CA GLY A 353 6.52 -15.28 8.52
C GLY A 353 7.94 -15.36 9.09
N LEU A 354 8.81 -14.38 8.80
CA LEU A 354 10.18 -14.34 9.30
C LEU A 354 10.26 -13.77 10.72
N LEU A 355 9.37 -12.86 11.12
CA LEU A 355 9.37 -12.25 12.45
C LEU A 355 7.99 -12.35 13.09
N ASP A 356 7.90 -12.88 14.32
CA ASP A 356 6.65 -12.85 15.09
C ASP A 356 6.75 -11.76 16.17
N LEU A 357 5.93 -10.73 16.04
CA LEU A 357 5.95 -9.59 16.96
C LEU A 357 5.40 -9.92 18.35
N SER A 358 4.64 -11.02 18.48
CA SER A 358 4.12 -11.48 19.77
C SER A 358 5.17 -12.26 20.58
N MET A 359 6.33 -12.58 20.00
CA MET A 359 7.39 -13.28 20.72
C MET A 359 8.05 -12.34 21.76
N PRO A 360 8.45 -12.89 22.93
CA PRO A 360 9.26 -12.15 23.90
C PRO A 360 10.56 -11.64 23.28
N ALA A 361 10.89 -10.38 23.54
CA ALA A 361 12.08 -9.74 22.98
C ALA A 361 13.38 -10.42 23.46
N SER A 362 13.38 -11.05 24.63
CA SER A 362 14.52 -11.83 25.16
C SER A 362 14.97 -12.99 24.28
N ARG A 363 14.14 -13.44 23.33
CA ARG A 363 14.54 -14.42 22.31
C ARG A 363 15.55 -13.88 21.29
N PHE A 364 15.58 -12.56 21.10
CA PHE A 364 16.39 -11.90 20.09
C PHE A 364 17.47 -11.00 20.69
N ILE A 365 17.24 -10.49 21.91
CA ILE A 365 18.15 -9.56 22.58
C ILE A 365 18.70 -10.22 23.86
N GLY A 366 19.95 -10.67 23.80
CA GLY A 366 20.61 -11.30 24.95
C GLY A 366 20.79 -10.33 26.13
N GLY A 367 20.42 -10.77 27.33
CA GLY A 367 20.58 -10.04 28.59
C GLY A 367 19.43 -9.10 28.95
N ILE A 368 18.47 -8.86 28.03
CA ILE A 368 17.34 -7.97 28.30
C ILE A 368 16.40 -8.51 29.39
N ASP A 369 16.38 -9.82 29.59
CA ASP A 369 15.66 -10.53 30.65
C ASP A 369 16.17 -10.18 32.06
N ARG A 370 17.35 -9.57 32.18
CA ARG A 370 17.88 -9.01 33.44
C ARG A 370 17.24 -7.68 33.81
N ALA A 371 16.53 -7.03 32.89
CA ALA A 371 15.83 -5.81 33.20
C ALA A 371 14.72 -6.09 34.23
N SER A 372 14.59 -5.20 35.22
CA SER A 372 13.67 -5.41 36.34
C SER A 372 13.19 -4.10 36.96
N MET A 373 12.09 -4.19 37.69
CA MET A 373 11.66 -3.09 38.58
C MET A 373 12.69 -2.90 39.71
N PRO A 374 12.89 -1.68 40.26
CA PRO A 374 13.89 -1.39 41.30
C PRO A 374 13.85 -2.31 42.54
N GLU A 375 12.68 -2.87 42.87
CA GLU A 375 12.49 -3.78 44.01
C GLU A 375 12.81 -5.24 43.70
N GLY A 376 13.25 -5.58 42.47
CA GLY A 376 13.56 -6.94 42.02
C GLY A 376 12.34 -7.84 41.82
N ARG A 377 11.13 -7.27 41.74
CA ARG A 377 9.85 -8.01 41.83
C ARG A 377 9.25 -8.49 40.50
N ALA A 378 9.80 -8.09 39.35
CA ALA A 378 9.32 -8.51 38.04
C ALA A 378 10.48 -8.62 37.05
N ALA A 379 10.53 -9.73 36.31
CA ALA A 379 11.45 -9.93 35.20
C ALA A 379 10.88 -9.33 33.92
N PHE A 380 11.75 -8.88 33.03
CA PHE A 380 11.34 -8.36 31.72
C PHE A 380 10.84 -9.47 30.80
N ASP A 381 9.57 -9.38 30.41
CA ASP A 381 8.87 -10.33 29.52
C ASP A 381 8.25 -9.66 28.29
N ALA A 382 8.59 -8.39 28.03
CA ALA A 382 7.99 -7.62 26.95
C ALA A 382 8.22 -8.28 25.58
N THR A 383 7.20 -8.22 24.73
CA THR A 383 7.22 -8.67 23.34
C THR A 383 7.84 -7.64 22.40
N LEU A 384 8.18 -8.05 21.17
CA LEU A 384 8.61 -7.11 20.14
C LEU A 384 7.52 -6.07 19.80
N GLU A 385 6.24 -6.46 19.85
CA GLU A 385 5.13 -5.53 19.67
C GLU A 385 5.13 -4.44 20.75
N GLU A 386 5.36 -4.79 22.01
CA GLU A 386 5.37 -3.85 23.13
C GLU A 386 6.56 -2.88 23.07
N LEU A 387 7.69 -3.32 22.51
CA LEU A 387 8.78 -2.41 22.15
C LEU A 387 8.36 -1.45 21.04
N LEU A 388 7.77 -1.94 19.95
CA LEU A 388 7.33 -1.13 18.81
C LEU A 388 6.28 -0.07 19.17
N SER A 389 5.41 -0.37 20.14
CA SER A 389 4.35 0.53 20.57
C SER A 389 4.69 1.35 21.81
N ASN A 390 5.96 1.40 22.25
CA ASN A 390 6.39 2.18 23.42
C ASN A 390 5.63 1.82 24.70
N ARG A 391 5.39 0.52 24.94
CA ARG A 391 4.78 0.01 26.18
C ARG A 391 5.56 -1.11 26.84
N SER A 392 6.86 -1.25 26.56
CA SER A 392 7.70 -2.31 27.10
C SER A 392 8.08 -2.14 28.58
N GLY A 393 7.80 -0.96 29.17
CA GLY A 393 8.20 -0.62 30.54
C GLY A 393 9.64 -0.10 30.68
N LEU A 394 10.40 -0.03 29.58
CA LEU A 394 11.67 0.69 29.53
C LEU A 394 11.43 2.20 29.69
N ALA A 395 12.26 2.84 30.51
CA ALA A 395 12.12 4.25 30.82
C ALA A 395 12.30 5.17 29.61
N GLU A 396 11.67 6.33 29.69
CA GLU A 396 11.88 7.41 28.73
C GLU A 396 13.35 7.85 28.76
N ASP A 397 13.96 7.91 27.58
CA ASP A 397 15.42 8.01 27.44
C ASP A 397 15.87 9.10 26.47
N ASN A 398 15.01 10.03 26.03
CA ASN A 398 15.29 10.91 24.89
C ASN A 398 16.69 11.54 24.84
N PRO A 399 17.13 12.37 25.82
CA PRO A 399 18.45 13.00 25.74
C PRO A 399 19.58 11.98 25.75
N TRP A 400 19.42 10.89 26.51
CA TRP A 400 20.41 9.83 26.60
C TRP A 400 20.50 9.04 25.29
N GLY A 401 19.35 8.69 24.70
CA GLY A 401 19.26 7.95 23.44
C GLY A 401 19.81 8.73 22.26
N ASP A 402 19.61 10.05 22.23
CA ASP A 402 20.18 10.94 21.21
C ASP A 402 21.72 10.93 21.27
N ASP A 403 22.30 11.01 22.48
CA ASP A 403 23.75 10.96 22.69
C ASP A 403 24.34 9.57 22.37
N HIS A 404 23.56 8.49 22.54
CA HIS A 404 23.97 7.11 22.27
C HIS A 404 23.58 6.60 20.87
N LEU A 405 23.03 7.47 20.02
CA LEU A 405 22.77 7.17 18.61
C LEU A 405 24.01 6.63 17.86
N PRO A 406 25.23 7.18 18.02
CA PRO A 406 26.44 6.69 17.36
C PRO A 406 27.12 5.53 18.11
N ALA A 407 26.59 5.11 19.28
CA ALA A 407 27.29 4.18 20.16
C ALA A 407 27.55 2.82 19.46
N PRO A 408 28.71 2.18 19.67
CA PRO A 408 28.96 0.85 19.15
C PRO A 408 27.95 -0.17 19.68
N ARG A 409 27.60 -1.18 18.87
CA ARG A 409 26.66 -2.26 19.26
C ARG A 409 27.10 -3.00 20.53
N GLY A 410 28.40 -3.20 20.72
CA GLY A 410 28.96 -3.85 21.90
C GLY A 410 28.70 -3.06 23.18
N GLU A 411 28.82 -1.73 23.13
CA GLU A 411 28.58 -0.86 24.27
C GLU A 411 27.12 -0.93 24.74
N ILE A 412 26.17 -0.84 23.81
CA ILE A 412 24.74 -0.99 24.15
C ILE A 412 24.43 -2.40 24.67
N ALA A 413 25.05 -3.43 24.09
CA ALA A 413 24.90 -4.80 24.59
C ALA A 413 25.42 -4.94 26.03
N ASP A 414 26.56 -4.34 26.36
CA ASP A 414 27.13 -4.37 27.72
C ASP A 414 26.23 -3.64 28.73
N ILE A 415 25.59 -2.53 28.33
CA ILE A 415 24.60 -1.82 29.14
C ILE A 415 23.39 -2.72 29.43
N ILE A 416 22.86 -3.39 28.40
CA ILE A 416 21.74 -4.33 28.57
C ILE A 416 22.14 -5.50 29.50
N GLN A 417 23.36 -6.02 29.36
CA GLN A 417 23.87 -7.11 30.20
C GLN A 417 24.01 -6.72 31.68
N GLN A 418 24.25 -5.45 32.00
CA GLN A 418 24.28 -4.96 33.38
C GLN A 418 22.89 -4.98 34.04
N GLY A 419 21.82 -5.07 33.25
CA GLY A 419 20.44 -4.99 33.70
C GLY A 419 19.90 -3.57 33.60
N LEU A 420 18.71 -3.43 33.02
CA LEU A 420 18.01 -2.15 32.90
C LEU A 420 16.97 -2.00 34.02
N THR A 421 16.69 -0.76 34.40
CA THR A 421 15.63 -0.46 35.37
C THR A 421 14.34 -0.14 34.64
N LEU A 422 13.26 -0.86 34.97
CA LEU A 422 11.92 -0.61 34.42
C LEU A 422 11.20 0.48 35.22
N SER A 423 10.42 1.31 34.52
CA SER A 423 9.55 2.33 35.10
C SER A 423 8.07 1.97 35.05
N ALA A 424 7.71 0.88 34.38
CA ALA A 424 6.39 0.30 34.39
C ALA A 424 6.46 -1.20 34.11
N HIS A 425 5.37 -1.91 34.39
CA HIS A 425 5.24 -3.28 33.91
C HIS A 425 5.07 -3.28 32.38
N PRO A 426 5.68 -4.26 31.67
CA PRO A 426 5.45 -4.45 30.24
C PRO A 426 3.94 -4.52 29.91
N GLY A 427 3.56 -3.87 28.81
CA GLY A 427 2.20 -3.79 28.30
C GLY A 427 1.31 -2.73 28.97
N THR A 428 1.70 -2.12 30.09
CA THR A 428 0.74 -1.36 30.91
C THR A 428 0.75 0.17 30.75
N ALA A 429 1.86 0.77 30.31
CA ALA A 429 2.01 2.22 30.27
C ALA A 429 2.81 2.69 29.06
N TYR A 430 2.47 3.87 28.53
CA TYR A 430 3.24 4.54 27.50
C TYR A 430 4.54 5.12 28.06
N GLN A 431 5.68 4.76 27.48
CA GLN A 431 6.99 5.32 27.77
C GLN A 431 7.79 5.38 26.47
N TYR A 432 8.16 6.59 26.03
CA TYR A 432 8.88 6.76 24.78
C TYR A 432 10.35 6.37 24.96
N SER A 433 10.74 5.18 24.49
CA SER A 433 12.11 4.67 24.64
C SER A 433 12.76 4.43 23.28
N ASN A 434 13.77 5.25 22.96
CA ASN A 434 14.62 5.06 21.79
C ASN A 434 15.40 3.75 21.89
N LEU A 435 15.92 3.41 23.09
CA LEU A 435 16.56 2.14 23.33
C LEU A 435 15.58 1.01 23.00
N GLY A 436 14.38 1.02 23.58
CA GLY A 436 13.37 -0.01 23.36
C GLY A 436 13.03 -0.23 21.88
N VAL A 437 12.71 0.84 21.15
CA VAL A 437 12.37 0.72 19.72
C VAL A 437 13.60 0.29 18.89
N SER A 438 14.81 0.71 19.24
CA SER A 438 16.03 0.32 18.52
C SER A 438 16.32 -1.18 18.58
N LEU A 439 15.84 -1.87 19.62
CA LEU A 439 15.98 -3.31 19.77
C LEU A 439 15.18 -4.11 18.73
N ILE A 440 14.21 -3.48 18.06
CA ILE A 440 13.59 -4.06 16.87
C ILE A 440 14.62 -4.22 15.75
N GLY A 441 15.52 -3.26 15.58
CA GLY A 441 16.64 -3.38 14.65
C GLY A 441 17.53 -4.59 15.00
N ARG A 442 17.77 -4.83 16.30
CA ARG A 442 18.50 -6.02 16.76
C ARG A 442 17.76 -7.32 16.42
N ALA A 443 16.44 -7.36 16.57
CA ALA A 443 15.64 -8.53 16.21
C ALA A 443 15.66 -8.80 14.70
N ILE A 444 15.60 -7.75 13.88
CA ILE A 444 15.73 -7.84 12.41
C ILE A 444 17.12 -8.38 12.05
N GLU A 445 18.18 -7.83 12.61
CA GLU A 445 19.56 -8.28 12.35
C GLU A 445 19.77 -9.73 12.78
N ALA A 446 19.27 -10.12 13.96
CA ALA A 446 19.35 -11.48 14.47
C ALA A 446 18.63 -12.47 13.55
N ARG A 447 17.51 -12.06 12.96
CA ARG A 447 16.70 -12.93 12.10
C ARG A 447 17.21 -13.01 10.66
N THR A 448 17.71 -11.90 10.12
CA THR A 448 18.10 -11.77 8.71
C THR A 448 19.60 -11.95 8.48
N HIS A 449 20.41 -11.87 9.54
CA HIS A 449 21.88 -11.82 9.47
C HIS A 449 22.43 -10.67 8.62
N ARG A 450 21.63 -9.60 8.45
CA ARG A 450 21.97 -8.43 7.64
C ARG A 450 21.80 -7.17 8.48
N ALA A 451 22.55 -6.12 8.16
CA ALA A 451 22.43 -4.83 8.81
C ALA A 451 21.03 -4.25 8.60
N VAL A 452 20.42 -3.70 9.67
CA VAL A 452 19.02 -3.23 9.64
C VAL A 452 18.77 -2.17 8.57
N ASP A 453 19.73 -1.28 8.33
CA ASP A 453 19.67 -0.24 7.30
C ASP A 453 19.60 -0.82 5.88
N ALA A 454 20.36 -1.89 5.61
CA ALA A 454 20.28 -2.61 4.34
C ALA A 454 18.92 -3.30 4.14
N VAL A 455 18.34 -3.85 5.21
CA VAL A 455 17.01 -4.48 5.17
C VAL A 455 15.91 -3.44 4.97
N ILE A 456 15.98 -2.29 5.65
CA ILE A 456 15.08 -1.15 5.42
C ILE A 456 15.16 -0.67 3.98
N LYS A 457 16.38 -0.53 3.43
CA LYS A 457 16.59 -0.10 2.06
C LYS A 457 15.92 -1.04 1.06
N GLU A 458 16.23 -2.34 1.13
CA GLU A 458 15.71 -3.34 0.19
C GLU A 458 14.20 -3.51 0.27
N ARG A 459 13.64 -3.54 1.49
CA ARG A 459 12.23 -3.87 1.69
C ARG A 459 11.30 -2.66 1.60
N ILE A 460 11.81 -1.46 1.89
CA ILE A 460 10.98 -0.26 2.00
C ILE A 460 11.43 0.84 1.04
N LEU A 461 12.71 1.25 1.09
CA LEU A 461 13.14 2.44 0.32
C LEU A 461 13.17 2.19 -1.18
N ASP A 462 13.74 1.06 -1.62
CA ASP A 462 13.87 0.72 -3.03
C ASP A 462 12.51 0.46 -3.71
N PRO A 463 11.61 -0.36 -3.13
CA PRO A 463 10.31 -0.65 -3.75
C PRO A 463 9.39 0.57 -3.83
N LEU A 464 9.55 1.54 -2.90
CA LEU A 464 8.82 2.81 -2.91
C LEU A 464 9.55 3.92 -3.66
N ALA A 465 10.69 3.62 -4.29
CA ALA A 465 11.52 4.56 -5.03
C ALA A 465 11.91 5.82 -4.22
N LEU A 466 12.17 5.67 -2.92
CA LEU A 466 12.61 6.75 -2.01
C LEU A 466 14.12 7.02 -2.19
N SER A 467 14.48 7.40 -3.42
CA SER A 467 15.86 7.44 -3.93
C SER A 467 16.76 8.48 -3.25
N THR A 468 16.16 9.49 -2.62
CA THR A 468 16.88 10.53 -1.88
C THR A 468 17.00 10.22 -0.40
N THR A 469 16.39 9.14 0.09
CA THR A 469 16.36 8.77 1.50
C THR A 469 17.50 7.81 1.84
N ARG A 470 18.35 8.19 2.80
CA ARG A 470 19.54 7.40 3.16
C ARG A 470 19.82 7.47 4.67
N PRO A 471 20.44 6.43 5.26
CA PRO A 471 20.72 6.38 6.69
C PRO A 471 21.88 7.27 7.14
N LYS A 472 22.76 7.71 6.23
CA LYS A 472 23.97 8.47 6.61
C LYS A 472 24.28 9.56 5.61
N ALA A 473 24.78 10.68 6.12
CA ALA A 473 25.24 11.81 5.31
C ALA A 473 26.35 11.39 4.32
N SER A 474 27.26 10.49 4.74
CA SER A 474 28.36 9.97 3.92
C SER A 474 27.93 9.12 2.72
N LEU A 475 26.66 8.71 2.65
CA LEU A 475 26.11 7.96 1.51
C LEU A 475 25.55 8.87 0.41
N TYR A 476 25.59 10.19 0.61
CA TYR A 476 25.24 11.16 -0.42
C TYR A 476 26.48 11.58 -1.20
N PRO A 477 26.35 11.83 -2.51
CA PRO A 477 27.44 12.39 -3.29
C PRO A 477 27.77 13.81 -2.81
N GLU A 478 29.01 14.25 -3.03
CA GLU A 478 29.49 15.57 -2.56
C GLU A 478 28.65 16.76 -3.06
N TRP A 479 27.98 16.61 -4.21
CA TRP A 479 27.12 17.64 -4.78
C TRP A 479 25.71 17.69 -4.18
N ALA A 480 25.34 16.74 -3.31
CA ALA A 480 24.02 16.72 -2.70
C ALA A 480 23.86 17.86 -1.68
N ASP A 481 22.69 18.50 -1.72
CA ASP A 481 22.38 19.66 -0.89
C ASP A 481 21.91 19.25 0.52
N LEU A 482 22.85 18.83 1.37
CA LEU A 482 22.57 18.44 2.76
C LEU A 482 22.58 19.66 3.68
N ALA A 483 21.52 19.80 4.48
CA ALA A 483 21.46 20.82 5.51
C ALA A 483 22.40 20.48 6.69
N ALA A 484 23.22 21.45 7.08
CA ALA A 484 24.01 21.37 8.31
C ALA A 484 23.12 21.70 9.51
N GLY A 485 23.38 21.09 10.67
CA GLY A 485 22.59 21.30 11.88
C GLY A 485 23.06 22.52 12.70
N TYR A 486 22.12 23.25 13.29
CA TYR A 486 22.41 24.42 14.12
C TYR A 486 21.59 24.45 15.41
N ARG A 487 22.06 25.20 16.40
CA ARG A 487 21.31 25.50 17.63
C ARG A 487 21.38 27.00 17.92
N THR A 488 20.28 27.56 18.41
CA THR A 488 20.21 28.94 18.91
C THR A 488 19.94 28.95 20.42
N PHE A 489 20.44 29.97 21.11
CA PHE A 489 20.21 30.21 22.55
C PHE A 489 19.48 31.54 22.81
N ASP A 490 19.16 32.28 21.75
CA ASP A 490 18.62 33.64 21.77
C ASP A 490 17.45 33.78 20.76
N GLN A 491 16.69 32.71 20.58
CA GLN A 491 15.48 32.67 19.73
C GLN A 491 15.74 33.09 18.27
N GLY A 492 16.86 32.65 17.71
CA GLY A 492 17.23 32.89 16.31
C GLY A 492 18.12 34.12 16.08
N GLY A 493 18.54 34.82 17.14
CA GLY A 493 19.51 35.91 17.03
C GLY A 493 20.89 35.45 16.55
N SER A 494 21.32 34.27 17.01
CA SER A 494 22.59 33.64 16.65
C SER A 494 22.46 32.12 16.60
N PHE A 495 23.33 31.49 15.80
CA PHE A 495 23.33 30.05 15.56
C PHE A 495 24.74 29.47 15.68
N ALA A 496 24.87 28.44 16.52
CA ALA A 496 26.06 27.62 16.65
C ALA A 496 25.89 26.33 15.84
N VAL A 497 26.92 25.94 15.08
CA VAL A 497 26.93 24.67 14.33
C VAL A 497 26.86 23.51 15.32
N GLN A 498 26.04 22.51 15.01
CA GLN A 498 26.00 21.24 15.72
C GLN A 498 26.74 20.18 14.91
N PRO A 499 27.59 19.35 15.56
CA PRO A 499 28.25 18.24 14.87
C PRO A 499 27.21 17.24 14.37
N VAL A 500 27.45 16.66 13.19
CA VAL A 500 26.64 15.55 12.70
C VAL A 500 26.97 14.32 13.53
N ILE A 501 25.99 13.86 14.31
CA ILE A 501 26.11 12.60 15.06
C ILE A 501 26.01 11.45 14.06
N GLU A 502 27.07 10.65 13.99
CA GLU A 502 27.14 9.44 13.15
C GLU A 502 26.14 8.36 13.60
N SER A 503 26.02 7.30 12.81
CA SER A 503 25.11 6.19 13.10
C SER A 503 25.83 4.99 13.75
N GLY A 504 25.23 4.50 14.83
CA GLY A 504 25.65 3.31 15.57
C GLY A 504 24.48 2.41 15.92
N ALA A 505 24.45 1.92 17.15
CA ALA A 505 23.51 0.91 17.63
C ALA A 505 22.05 1.40 17.63
N LEU A 506 21.81 2.68 17.92
CA LEU A 506 20.48 3.29 17.96
C LEU A 506 20.14 4.02 16.64
N GLY A 507 20.99 3.94 15.61
CA GLY A 507 20.80 4.65 14.33
C GLY A 507 19.42 4.40 13.70
N CYS A 508 18.95 3.16 13.73
CA CYS A 508 17.69 2.73 13.11
C CYS A 508 16.41 3.39 13.65
N VAL A 509 16.50 4.25 14.67
CA VAL A 509 15.37 5.04 15.19
C VAL A 509 15.50 6.55 14.97
N GLY A 510 16.58 7.03 14.32
CA GLY A 510 16.87 8.46 14.22
C GLY A 510 17.83 8.91 13.11
N GLU A 511 18.37 8.01 12.29
CA GLU A 511 19.48 8.35 11.38
C GLU A 511 19.07 8.82 9.98
N LEU A 512 17.85 8.53 9.50
CA LEU A 512 17.51 8.79 8.11
C LEU A 512 17.56 10.29 7.78
N TYR A 513 18.02 10.55 6.55
CA TYR A 513 17.96 11.82 5.86
C TYR A 513 16.99 11.68 4.68
N SER A 514 16.23 12.73 4.36
CA SER A 514 15.24 12.68 3.28
C SER A 514 14.91 14.06 2.73
N THR A 515 14.02 14.09 1.74
CA THR A 515 13.46 15.28 1.11
C THR A 515 11.94 15.33 1.31
N VAL A 516 11.32 16.49 1.04
CA VAL A 516 9.86 16.61 1.13
C VAL A 516 9.12 15.71 0.13
N ALA A 517 9.75 15.40 -1.02
CA ALA A 517 9.17 14.54 -2.05
C ALA A 517 9.12 13.07 -1.60
N ASP A 518 10.23 12.54 -1.08
CA ASP A 518 10.24 11.17 -0.53
C ASP A 518 9.29 11.05 0.67
N MET A 519 9.23 12.08 1.51
CA MET A 519 8.29 12.08 2.63
C MET A 519 6.83 12.16 2.18
N ALA A 520 6.52 12.85 1.08
CA ALA A 520 5.18 12.85 0.48
C ALA A 520 4.77 11.42 0.07
N THR A 521 5.67 10.71 -0.62
CA THR A 521 5.48 9.31 -1.02
C THR A 521 5.30 8.41 0.20
N TRP A 522 6.13 8.55 1.23
CA TRP A 522 6.02 7.76 2.47
C TRP A 522 4.69 7.97 3.20
N MET A 523 4.26 9.22 3.38
CA MET A 523 2.97 9.53 4.03
C MET A 523 1.79 8.96 3.24
N HIS A 524 1.82 9.05 1.90
CA HIS A 524 0.77 8.49 1.06
C HIS A 524 0.78 6.96 1.02
N PHE A 525 1.97 6.36 0.99
CA PHE A 525 2.13 4.92 1.13
C PHE A 525 1.46 4.44 2.42
N LEU A 526 1.69 5.06 3.57
CA LEU A 526 0.98 4.67 4.79
C LEU A 526 -0.52 5.01 4.72
N GLY A 527 -0.88 6.23 4.34
CA GLY A 527 -2.26 6.73 4.38
C GLY A 527 -3.23 6.03 3.43
N SER A 528 -2.79 5.66 2.23
CA SER A 528 -3.62 4.97 1.22
C SER A 528 -4.10 3.58 1.63
N ALA A 529 -3.64 3.08 2.79
CA ALA A 529 -4.16 1.83 3.35
C ALA A 529 -5.65 1.92 3.66
N PHE A 530 -6.22 3.11 3.80
CA PHE A 530 -7.64 3.33 4.07
C PHE A 530 -8.46 3.68 2.82
N ASP A 531 -7.85 3.72 1.64
CA ASP A 531 -8.58 3.90 0.38
C ASP A 531 -9.46 2.67 0.09
N ASP A 532 -10.61 2.88 -0.55
CA ASP A 532 -11.54 1.82 -0.93
C ASP A 532 -10.88 0.75 -1.82
N TYR A 533 -9.92 1.19 -2.64
CA TYR A 533 -9.14 0.36 -3.55
C TYR A 533 -7.66 0.53 -3.23
N PRO A 534 -7.06 -0.39 -2.46
CA PRO A 534 -5.63 -0.33 -2.14
C PRO A 534 -4.78 -0.37 -3.42
N ASP A 535 -3.78 0.52 -3.48
CA ASP A 535 -2.79 0.53 -4.56
C ASP A 535 -1.99 -0.79 -4.56
N PRO A 536 -2.03 -1.58 -5.65
CA PRO A 536 -1.28 -2.83 -5.74
C PRO A 536 0.24 -2.67 -5.56
N ALA A 537 0.82 -1.53 -5.97
CA ALA A 537 2.23 -1.26 -5.76
C ALA A 537 2.53 -1.13 -4.27
N HIS A 538 1.70 -0.41 -3.52
CA HIS A 538 1.82 -0.33 -2.07
C HIS A 538 1.56 -1.68 -1.37
N GLU A 539 0.57 -2.47 -1.84
CA GLU A 539 0.30 -3.81 -1.29
C GLU A 539 1.49 -4.76 -1.43
N SER A 540 2.30 -4.61 -2.48
CA SER A 540 3.50 -5.43 -2.68
C SER A 540 4.62 -5.15 -1.69
N VAL A 541 4.62 -3.97 -1.05
CA VAL A 541 5.63 -3.55 -0.06
C VAL A 541 5.17 -3.89 1.35
N LEU A 542 3.95 -3.46 1.71
CA LEU A 542 3.31 -3.82 2.97
C LEU A 542 1.80 -3.81 2.79
N SER A 543 1.17 -4.92 3.19
CA SER A 543 -0.28 -5.08 3.12
C SER A 543 -1.04 -3.90 3.73
N ALA A 544 -2.22 -3.56 3.19
CA ALA A 544 -3.08 -2.53 3.78
C ALA A 544 -3.38 -2.84 5.25
N ALA A 545 -3.52 -4.12 5.61
CA ALA A 545 -3.67 -4.54 7.00
C ALA A 545 -2.45 -4.19 7.87
N GLY A 546 -1.23 -4.42 7.37
CA GLY A 546 0.02 -4.02 8.04
C GLY A 546 0.10 -2.50 8.23
N ARG A 547 -0.15 -1.73 7.17
CA ARG A 547 -0.14 -0.26 7.19
C ARG A 547 -1.24 0.33 8.10
N ARG A 548 -2.43 -0.27 8.14
CA ARG A 548 -3.51 0.09 9.10
C ARG A 548 -3.09 -0.21 10.54
N ARG A 549 -2.40 -1.33 10.77
CA ARG A 549 -1.86 -1.66 12.11
C ARG A 549 -0.82 -0.66 12.57
N MET A 550 0.06 -0.15 11.71
CA MET A 550 0.96 0.95 12.10
C MET A 550 0.19 2.17 12.60
N GLN A 551 -0.92 2.47 11.93
CA GLN A 551 -1.78 3.64 12.18
C GLN A 551 -2.91 3.37 13.18
N THR A 552 -2.79 2.30 13.98
CA THR A 552 -3.72 1.97 15.07
C THR A 552 -3.10 2.38 16.40
N ALA A 553 -3.86 3.03 17.27
CA ALA A 553 -3.40 3.37 18.62
C ALA A 553 -3.29 2.08 19.47
N HIS A 554 -2.08 1.53 19.59
CA HIS A 554 -1.79 0.33 20.40
C HIS A 554 -1.51 0.67 21.85
N THR A 555 -1.00 1.86 22.10
CA THR A 555 -0.71 2.35 23.45
C THR A 555 -1.43 3.66 23.67
N MET A 556 -2.29 3.72 24.68
CA MET A 556 -3.05 4.92 25.02
C MET A 556 -2.10 6.04 25.46
N MET A 557 -2.33 7.25 24.94
CA MET A 557 -1.67 8.47 25.39
C MET A 557 -2.72 9.40 25.98
N LEU A 558 -2.43 10.01 27.12
CA LEU A 558 -3.38 10.91 27.78
C LEU A 558 -3.44 12.24 27.04
N THR A 559 -4.63 12.64 26.60
CA THR A 559 -4.85 13.91 25.89
C THR A 559 -4.81 15.13 26.83
N THR A 560 -4.85 14.90 28.14
CA THR A 560 -4.67 15.92 29.17
C THR A 560 -3.21 16.33 29.36
N ASP A 561 -2.27 15.53 28.87
CA ASP A 561 -0.85 15.73 29.11
C ASP A 561 -0.21 16.49 27.95
N TRP A 562 0.94 17.12 28.22
CA TRP A 562 1.75 17.69 27.14
C TRP A 562 2.20 16.58 26.18
N PRO A 563 2.17 16.80 24.85
CA PRO A 563 1.87 18.05 24.16
C PRO A 563 0.38 18.24 23.79
N PHE A 564 -0.51 17.33 24.15
CA PHE A 564 -1.92 17.30 23.73
C PHE A 564 -2.84 18.22 24.52
N GLU A 565 -2.42 18.67 25.70
CA GLU A 565 -3.18 19.56 26.57
C GLU A 565 -3.81 20.73 25.79
N GLY A 566 -5.11 20.96 26.01
CA GLY A 566 -5.86 22.05 25.39
C GLY A 566 -6.28 21.82 23.92
N ARG A 567 -5.97 20.65 23.33
CA ARG A 567 -6.42 20.30 21.98
C ARG A 567 -7.80 19.63 21.99
N ALA A 568 -8.57 19.84 20.93
CA ALA A 568 -9.87 19.19 20.72
C ALA A 568 -9.69 17.77 20.14
N LEU A 569 -9.25 16.83 20.99
CA LEU A 569 -9.06 15.43 20.63
C LEU A 569 -10.02 14.54 21.40
N ASP A 570 -10.70 13.63 20.71
CA ASP A 570 -11.50 12.56 21.30
C ASP A 570 -10.60 11.43 21.86
N GLY A 571 -9.34 11.36 21.42
CA GLY A 571 -8.33 10.42 21.93
C GLY A 571 -7.00 10.54 21.21
N ALA A 572 -5.95 9.94 21.80
CA ALA A 572 -4.64 9.83 21.19
C ALA A 572 -3.96 8.52 21.60
N GLY A 573 -3.06 8.02 20.76
CA GLY A 573 -2.23 6.88 21.11
C GLY A 573 -1.04 6.68 20.20
N TYR A 574 -0.07 5.91 20.69
CA TYR A 574 1.10 5.51 19.92
C TYR A 574 0.77 4.24 19.13
N GLY A 575 1.00 4.29 17.83
CA GLY A 575 0.95 3.15 16.93
C GLY A 575 2.30 2.46 16.82
N TYR A 576 2.67 1.99 15.63
CA TYR A 576 4.02 1.47 15.40
C TYR A 576 4.86 2.53 14.67
N GLY A 577 5.70 3.24 15.43
CA GLY A 577 6.55 4.31 14.92
C GLY A 577 5.79 5.58 14.47
N VAL A 578 4.51 5.71 14.82
CA VAL A 578 3.65 6.86 14.54
C VAL A 578 2.75 7.16 15.73
N ILE A 579 2.28 8.39 15.86
CA ILE A 579 1.22 8.83 16.77
C ILE A 579 -0.07 8.95 15.98
N VAL A 580 -1.17 8.50 16.58
CA VAL A 580 -2.52 8.53 16.02
C VAL A 580 -3.39 9.38 16.93
N GLU A 581 -3.91 10.48 16.38
CA GLU A 581 -4.88 11.36 17.04
C GLU A 581 -6.26 11.11 16.44
N ALA A 582 -7.29 11.14 17.29
CA ALA A 582 -8.69 11.28 16.90
C ALA A 582 -9.10 12.74 17.13
N ASP A 583 -8.89 13.59 16.14
CA ASP A 583 -9.31 14.99 16.16
C ASP A 583 -10.84 15.08 16.11
N HIS A 584 -11.42 15.94 16.94
CA HIS A 584 -12.86 16.08 17.05
C HIS A 584 -13.54 16.51 15.74
N ARG A 585 -12.81 17.20 14.86
CA ARG A 585 -13.32 17.77 13.60
C ARG A 585 -12.91 16.94 12.39
N PHE A 586 -11.68 16.44 12.41
CA PHE A 586 -11.06 15.75 11.27
C PHE A 586 -10.87 14.25 11.48
N GLY A 587 -11.34 13.69 12.60
CA GLY A 587 -11.20 12.27 12.85
C GLY A 587 -9.73 11.84 12.92
N ARG A 588 -9.36 10.80 12.18
CA ARG A 588 -8.02 10.21 12.28
C ARG A 588 -6.96 11.12 11.65
N VAL A 589 -5.99 11.54 12.45
CA VAL A 589 -4.77 12.19 11.97
C VAL A 589 -3.55 11.44 12.47
N VAL A 590 -2.60 11.16 11.58
CA VAL A 590 -1.40 10.38 11.88
C VAL A 590 -0.16 11.25 11.72
N HIS A 591 0.82 11.12 12.62
CA HIS A 591 2.05 11.90 12.55
C HIS A 591 3.22 11.27 13.28
N HIS A 592 4.42 11.82 13.08
CA HIS A 592 5.52 11.66 14.02
C HIS A 592 6.44 12.89 13.92
N SER A 593 6.96 13.35 15.05
CA SER A 593 8.01 14.39 15.10
C SER A 593 9.40 13.76 15.12
N GLY A 594 10.38 14.45 14.57
CA GLY A 594 11.79 14.15 14.68
C GLY A 594 12.51 15.31 15.33
N GLY A 595 13.28 15.04 16.39
CA GLY A 595 14.20 15.98 16.99
C GLY A 595 15.53 15.27 17.22
N LEU A 596 16.62 15.95 16.89
CA LEU A 596 17.99 15.60 17.23
C LEU A 596 18.78 16.91 17.35
N PRO A 597 19.91 16.96 18.05
CA PRO A 597 20.77 18.13 18.06
C PRO A 597 21.03 18.66 16.63
N GLY A 598 20.64 19.91 16.38
CA GLY A 598 20.76 20.55 15.07
C GLY A 598 19.58 20.41 14.11
N TYR A 599 18.55 19.59 14.40
CA TYR A 599 17.48 19.28 13.46
C TYR A 599 16.11 19.15 14.12
N SER A 600 15.08 19.66 13.45
CA SER A 600 13.68 19.50 13.84
C SER A 600 12.85 19.19 12.61
N SER A 601 12.04 18.14 12.69
CA SER A 601 11.23 17.65 11.58
C SER A 601 9.87 17.15 12.05
N HIS A 602 8.90 17.18 11.16
CA HIS A 602 7.57 16.67 11.43
C HIS A 602 6.89 16.22 10.14
N MET A 603 6.28 15.03 10.16
CA MET A 603 5.34 14.58 9.14
C MET A 603 3.98 14.36 9.77
N ARG A 604 2.91 14.74 9.08
CA ARG A 604 1.53 14.56 9.54
C ARG A 604 0.58 14.44 8.35
N TRP A 605 -0.34 13.49 8.35
CA TRP A 605 -1.30 13.30 7.27
C TRP A 605 -2.68 12.92 7.76
N HIS A 606 -3.67 13.22 6.92
CA HIS A 606 -5.08 12.90 7.11
C HIS A 606 -5.47 11.80 6.11
N PRO A 607 -5.54 10.52 6.54
CA PRO A 607 -5.77 9.40 5.63
C PRO A 607 -7.06 9.54 4.80
N THR A 608 -8.13 10.09 5.37
CA THR A 608 -9.43 10.24 4.70
C THR A 608 -9.34 11.10 3.43
N THR A 609 -8.54 12.18 3.43
CA THR A 609 -8.38 13.06 2.25
C THR A 609 -7.13 12.75 1.45
N GLY A 610 -6.12 12.13 2.06
CA GLY A 610 -4.79 11.97 1.46
C GLY A 610 -3.94 13.25 1.48
N VAL A 611 -4.35 14.27 2.23
CA VAL A 611 -3.56 15.48 2.48
C VAL A 611 -2.50 15.18 3.55
N GLY A 612 -1.25 15.54 3.27
CA GLY A 612 -0.14 15.44 4.22
C GLY A 612 0.67 16.73 4.29
N VAL A 613 1.37 16.95 5.40
CA VAL A 613 2.29 18.06 5.61
C VAL A 613 3.61 17.51 6.13
N VAL A 614 4.70 18.01 5.56
CA VAL A 614 6.05 17.77 6.05
C VAL A 614 6.74 19.10 6.31
N VAL A 615 7.37 19.24 7.47
CA VAL A 615 8.17 20.41 7.86
C VAL A 615 9.52 19.91 8.33
N MET A 616 10.61 20.46 7.78
CA MET A 616 11.97 20.12 8.16
C MET A 616 12.81 21.39 8.29
N ALA A 617 13.52 21.53 9.40
CA ALA A 617 14.35 22.67 9.70
C ALA A 617 15.67 22.21 10.33
N ASN A 618 16.73 22.97 10.06
CA ASN A 618 18.06 22.68 10.60
C ASN A 618 18.37 23.43 11.89
N SER A 619 17.38 23.46 12.78
CA SER A 619 17.52 23.93 14.15
C SER A 619 16.66 23.07 15.06
N ASP A 620 17.24 22.54 16.13
CA ASP A 620 16.55 21.67 17.09
C ASP A 620 15.59 22.43 18.02
N THR A 621 15.71 23.75 18.08
CA THR A 621 14.75 24.61 18.77
C THR A 621 13.56 25.00 17.88
N PHE A 622 13.59 24.69 16.58
CA PHE A 622 12.52 25.02 15.65
C PHE A 622 11.26 24.18 15.96
N GLY A 623 10.11 24.83 16.09
CA GLY A 623 8.84 24.19 16.42
C GLY A 623 8.16 23.44 15.27
N ALA A 624 8.85 22.54 14.56
CA ALA A 624 8.34 21.87 13.34
C ALA A 624 6.99 21.17 13.56
N TRP A 625 6.78 20.57 14.74
CA TRP A 625 5.51 19.90 15.07
C TRP A 625 4.34 20.88 15.20
N ARG A 626 4.55 22.08 15.74
CA ARG A 626 3.50 23.12 15.84
C ARG A 626 3.16 23.62 14.46
N ALA A 627 4.20 23.96 13.68
CA ALA A 627 4.02 24.41 12.29
C ALA A 627 3.27 23.37 11.46
N GLY A 628 3.69 22.10 11.49
CA GLY A 628 3.04 21.03 10.73
C GLY A 628 1.61 20.75 11.16
N ARG A 629 1.30 20.80 12.46
CA ARG A 629 -0.07 20.70 12.99
C ARG A 629 -0.95 21.84 12.49
N ASP A 630 -0.49 23.08 12.64
CA ASP A 630 -1.27 24.28 12.32
C ASP A 630 -1.46 24.43 10.80
N LEU A 631 -0.47 24.01 10.01
CA LEU A 631 -0.57 23.91 8.55
C LEU A 631 -1.62 22.88 8.14
N LEU A 632 -1.55 21.64 8.63
CA LEU A 632 -2.52 20.62 8.22
C LEU A 632 -3.95 21.03 8.63
N ALA A 633 -4.14 21.54 9.85
CA ALA A 633 -5.44 22.00 10.31
C ALA A 633 -6.01 23.10 9.39
N ALA A 634 -5.20 24.12 9.06
CA ALA A 634 -5.63 25.19 8.16
C ALA A 634 -5.98 24.70 6.74
N VAL A 635 -5.23 23.73 6.21
CA VAL A 635 -5.53 23.13 4.90
C VAL A 635 -6.83 22.32 4.94
N LEU A 636 -7.02 21.49 5.98
CA LEU A 636 -8.23 20.69 6.14
C LEU A 636 -9.48 21.56 6.34
N GLU A 637 -9.37 22.65 7.09
CA GLU A 637 -10.42 23.68 7.21
C GLU A 637 -10.71 24.34 5.86
N GLY A 638 -9.66 24.68 5.10
CA GLY A 638 -9.79 25.34 3.80
C GLY A 638 -10.44 24.48 2.71
N VAL A 639 -10.41 23.15 2.85
CA VAL A 639 -11.02 22.21 1.90
C VAL A 639 -12.27 21.51 2.44
N ASP A 640 -12.78 21.94 3.61
CA ASP A 640 -13.92 21.33 4.30
C ASP A 640 -13.79 19.80 4.43
N ALA A 641 -12.63 19.36 4.94
CA ALA A 641 -12.29 17.95 5.01
C ALA A 641 -13.24 17.19 5.96
N PRO A 642 -13.86 16.08 5.51
CA PRO A 642 -14.68 15.25 6.38
C PRO A 642 -13.79 14.45 7.35
N SER A 643 -14.31 14.14 8.54
CA SER A 643 -13.58 13.34 9.53
C SER A 643 -13.39 11.87 9.10
N ALA A 644 -14.35 11.33 8.35
CA ALA A 644 -14.26 10.04 7.68
C ALA A 644 -15.19 9.99 6.47
N ARG A 645 -14.94 9.04 5.56
CA ARG A 645 -15.88 8.66 4.50
C ARG A 645 -16.50 7.32 4.86
N VAL A 646 -17.81 7.25 4.82
CA VAL A 646 -18.57 6.05 5.18
C VAL A 646 -19.43 5.63 4.01
N THR A 647 -19.03 4.54 3.35
CA THR A 647 -19.81 3.91 2.30
C THR A 647 -20.84 2.97 2.93
N LEU A 648 -22.12 3.29 2.81
CA LEU A 648 -23.21 2.49 3.36
C LEU A 648 -23.31 1.13 2.69
N TRP A 649 -23.73 0.11 3.44
CA TRP A 649 -24.24 -1.10 2.83
C TRP A 649 -25.52 -0.80 2.05
N PRO A 650 -25.75 -1.44 0.89
CA PRO A 650 -27.04 -1.33 0.18
C PRO A 650 -28.23 -1.65 1.10
N GLN A 651 -28.06 -2.64 1.98
CA GLN A 651 -29.06 -3.05 2.97
C GLN A 651 -29.35 -1.97 4.01
N THR A 652 -28.35 -1.17 4.40
CA THR A 652 -28.52 -0.04 5.32
C THR A 652 -29.41 1.03 4.69
N LEU A 653 -29.15 1.39 3.43
CA LEU A 653 -29.97 2.38 2.74
C LEU A 653 -31.40 1.87 2.48
N ASP A 654 -31.56 0.61 2.03
CA ASP A 654 -32.90 0.01 1.84
C ASP A 654 -33.70 -0.06 3.15
N ALA A 655 -33.07 -0.50 4.24
CA ALA A 655 -33.71 -0.54 5.56
C ALA A 655 -34.14 0.86 6.00
N ALA A 656 -33.27 1.87 5.86
CA ALA A 656 -33.59 3.24 6.22
C ALA A 656 -34.75 3.81 5.37
N ARG A 657 -34.78 3.58 4.05
CA ARG A 657 -35.89 3.99 3.16
C ARG A 657 -37.23 3.43 3.64
N ARG A 658 -37.25 2.15 4.04
CA ARG A 658 -38.46 1.48 4.54
C ARG A 658 -38.91 2.06 5.89
N LEU A 659 -37.97 2.28 6.81
CA LEU A 659 -38.25 2.86 8.14
C LEU A 659 -38.75 4.29 8.03
N ASP A 660 -38.12 5.08 7.16
CA ASP A 660 -38.50 6.45 6.89
C ASP A 660 -39.94 6.55 6.35
N ALA A 661 -40.26 5.76 5.32
CA ALA A 661 -41.63 5.69 4.78
C ALA A 661 -42.67 5.29 5.84
N ALA A 662 -42.29 4.42 6.79
CA ALA A 662 -43.16 4.07 7.91
C ALA A 662 -43.47 5.30 8.77
N VAL A 663 -42.43 6.00 9.23
CA VAL A 663 -42.55 7.15 10.13
C VAL A 663 -43.29 8.30 9.44
N VAL A 664 -42.98 8.61 8.19
CA VAL A 664 -43.65 9.64 7.39
C VAL A 664 -45.14 9.35 7.23
N SER A 665 -45.53 8.07 7.13
CA SER A 665 -46.95 7.66 7.11
C SER A 665 -47.66 7.72 8.46
N GLY A 666 -47.01 8.28 9.51
CA GLY A 666 -47.53 8.35 10.87
C GLY A 666 -47.48 7.03 11.63
N ARG A 667 -46.73 6.03 11.14
CA ARG A 667 -46.62 4.69 11.74
C ARG A 667 -45.21 4.44 12.25
N CYS A 668 -45.07 3.87 13.44
CA CYS A 668 -43.84 3.19 13.87
C CYS A 668 -43.78 1.73 13.39
N ILE A 669 -42.58 1.15 13.43
CA ILE A 669 -42.27 -0.23 13.07
C ILE A 669 -43.05 -1.29 13.85
N GLY A 670 -43.44 -2.37 13.17
CA GLY A 670 -44.06 -3.57 13.72
C GLY A 670 -43.50 -4.87 13.10
N VAL A 671 -43.91 -6.03 13.65
CA VAL A 671 -43.33 -7.37 13.36
C VAL A 671 -43.45 -7.81 11.90
N GLU A 672 -44.42 -7.28 11.17
CA GLU A 672 -44.93 -7.93 9.96
C GLU A 672 -44.15 -7.54 8.68
N HIS A 673 -43.38 -6.44 8.66
CA HIS A 673 -42.93 -5.83 7.40
C HIS A 673 -41.44 -5.45 7.33
N TYR A 674 -40.65 -5.74 8.37
CA TYR A 674 -39.25 -5.28 8.45
C TYR A 674 -38.33 -6.41 8.92
N ARG A 675 -37.13 -6.47 8.34
CA ARG A 675 -36.05 -7.37 8.79
C ARG A 675 -35.44 -6.86 10.11
N LEU A 676 -36.21 -6.97 11.19
CA LEU A 676 -35.80 -6.56 12.54
C LEU A 676 -35.15 -7.73 13.28
N ALA A 677 -34.10 -7.46 14.03
CA ALA A 677 -33.59 -8.38 15.03
C ALA A 677 -34.60 -8.48 16.20
N ARG A 678 -34.65 -9.65 16.85
CA ARG A 678 -35.63 -9.95 17.92
C ARG A 678 -35.58 -8.96 19.08
N ASN A 679 -34.41 -8.36 19.36
CA ASN A 679 -34.26 -7.40 20.44
C ASN A 679 -35.04 -6.10 20.19
N VAL A 680 -35.23 -5.66 18.94
CA VAL A 680 -35.85 -4.36 18.64
C VAL A 680 -37.25 -4.22 19.25
N LEU A 681 -38.03 -5.30 19.22
CA LEU A 681 -39.38 -5.35 19.80
C LEU A 681 -39.37 -5.62 21.30
N ARG A 682 -38.32 -6.25 21.82
CA ARG A 682 -38.10 -6.42 23.25
C ARG A 682 -37.75 -5.09 23.92
N ASP A 683 -36.95 -4.26 23.26
CA ASP A 683 -36.49 -2.97 23.78
C ASP A 683 -37.63 -1.95 23.89
N ALA A 684 -38.56 -1.96 22.93
CA ALA A 684 -39.82 -1.25 23.02
C ALA A 684 -40.88 -1.87 22.09
N SER A 685 -42.08 -2.10 22.62
CA SER A 685 -43.23 -2.56 21.84
C SER A 685 -43.62 -1.54 20.76
N THR A 686 -44.28 -2.01 19.70
CA THR A 686 -44.85 -1.16 18.64
C THR A 686 -45.71 -0.03 19.21
N GLU A 687 -46.60 -0.34 20.16
CA GLU A 687 -47.47 0.63 20.83
C GLU A 687 -46.68 1.69 21.60
N THR A 688 -45.61 1.28 22.29
CA THR A 688 -44.75 2.23 23.01
C THR A 688 -44.02 3.16 22.04
N ARG A 689 -43.60 2.65 20.88
CA ARG A 689 -42.98 3.46 19.82
C ARG A 689 -43.97 4.45 19.20
N HIS A 690 -45.21 4.01 18.91
CA HIS A 690 -46.28 4.91 18.44
C HIS A 690 -46.57 6.03 19.45
N ARG A 691 -46.68 5.72 20.75
CA ARG A 691 -46.88 6.75 21.78
C ARG A 691 -45.72 7.75 21.86
N ARG A 692 -44.48 7.29 21.72
CA ARG A 692 -43.30 8.16 21.68
C ARG A 692 -43.31 9.08 20.45
N LEU A 693 -43.64 8.54 19.28
CA LEU A 693 -43.78 9.34 18.06
C LEU A 693 -44.88 10.39 18.21
N ALA A 694 -46.06 10.01 18.69
CA ALA A 694 -47.17 10.94 18.91
C ALA A 694 -46.76 12.10 19.85
N ARG A 695 -46.08 11.79 20.95
CA ARG A 695 -45.56 12.81 21.88
C ARG A 695 -44.49 13.71 21.24
N ALA A 696 -43.64 13.17 20.38
CA ALA A 696 -42.67 13.98 19.65
C ALA A 696 -43.37 14.96 18.70
N LEU A 697 -44.44 14.51 18.02
CA LEU A 697 -45.26 15.33 17.12
C LEU A 697 -46.09 16.40 17.84
N GLU A 698 -46.42 16.22 19.12
CA GLU A 698 -46.98 17.30 19.95
C GLU A 698 -46.01 18.48 20.08
N THR A 699 -44.69 18.22 20.01
CA THR A 699 -43.64 19.24 20.13
C THR A 699 -43.29 19.85 18.77
N THR A 700 -43.15 19.03 17.73
CA THR A 700 -42.68 19.47 16.40
C THR A 700 -43.80 19.83 15.43
N GLY A 701 -45.05 19.61 15.82
CA GLY A 701 -46.17 19.60 14.87
C GLY A 701 -46.12 18.37 13.94
N PRO A 702 -47.07 18.28 12.99
CA PRO A 702 -47.15 17.16 12.06
C PRO A 702 -45.94 17.10 11.11
N ILE A 703 -45.59 15.89 10.67
CA ILE A 703 -44.60 15.64 9.61
C ILE A 703 -45.07 16.32 8.32
N LEU A 704 -44.13 16.90 7.57
CA LEU A 704 -44.46 17.52 6.28
C LEU A 704 -44.98 16.46 5.27
N PRO A 705 -46.00 16.77 4.44
CA PRO A 705 -46.59 15.79 3.53
C PRO A 705 -45.63 15.23 2.48
N ASP A 706 -44.64 16.02 2.08
CA ASP A 706 -43.57 15.62 1.17
C ASP A 706 -42.23 16.10 1.76
N PRO A 707 -41.56 15.28 2.58
CA PRO A 707 -40.27 15.62 3.15
C PRO A 707 -39.11 15.53 2.14
N GLY A 708 -39.38 15.13 0.89
CA GLY A 708 -38.35 14.81 -0.10
C GLY A 708 -37.68 13.44 0.12
N PRO A 709 -36.79 13.04 -0.80
CA PRO A 709 -36.10 11.74 -0.74
C PRO A 709 -35.28 11.59 0.54
N LEU A 710 -35.09 10.35 1.00
CA LEU A 710 -34.30 10.07 2.20
C LEU A 710 -32.87 10.58 2.05
N GLU A 711 -32.29 10.40 0.88
CA GLU A 711 -30.90 10.70 0.53
C GLU A 711 -30.56 12.17 0.78
N SER A 712 -31.46 13.09 0.45
CA SER A 712 -31.26 14.53 0.72
C SER A 712 -31.43 14.91 2.20
N ARG A 713 -31.86 13.95 3.04
CA ARG A 713 -32.10 14.13 4.48
C ARG A 713 -31.14 13.32 5.34
N ILE A 714 -30.22 12.56 4.75
CA ILE A 714 -29.15 11.88 5.48
C ILE A 714 -28.26 12.93 6.14
N LEU A 715 -28.03 12.77 7.44
CA LEU A 715 -27.25 13.70 8.25
C LEU A 715 -25.84 13.16 8.51
N THR A 716 -25.74 11.88 8.90
CA THR A 716 -24.47 11.19 9.13
C THR A 716 -24.66 9.66 9.20
N ALA A 717 -23.55 8.93 9.20
CA ALA A 717 -23.46 7.49 9.43
C ALA A 717 -22.20 7.19 10.27
N ASP A 718 -22.35 6.63 11.48
CA ASP A 718 -21.20 6.22 12.32
C ASP A 718 -20.36 5.12 11.65
N THR A 719 -21.04 4.21 10.93
CA THR A 719 -20.46 3.02 10.28
C THR A 719 -21.28 2.69 9.02
N PRO A 720 -20.81 1.81 8.12
CA PRO A 720 -21.61 1.33 7.00
C PRO A 720 -22.96 0.70 7.38
N ALA A 721 -23.09 0.27 8.64
CA ALA A 721 -24.26 -0.40 9.23
C ALA A 721 -25.15 0.55 10.05
N ALA A 722 -24.86 1.86 10.08
CA ALA A 722 -25.61 2.83 10.87
C ALA A 722 -26.00 4.02 9.99
N LEU A 723 -27.17 4.61 10.25
CA LEU A 723 -27.62 5.79 9.52
C LEU A 723 -28.47 6.70 10.41
N ARG A 724 -28.19 8.00 10.32
CA ARG A 724 -28.96 9.07 10.95
C ARG A 724 -29.51 10.00 9.87
N TRP A 725 -30.80 10.32 9.96
CA TRP A 725 -31.45 11.23 9.02
C TRP A 725 -32.52 12.09 9.69
N SER A 726 -32.83 13.23 9.06
CA SER A 726 -33.85 14.17 9.50
C SER A 726 -35.21 13.85 8.90
N ILE A 727 -36.29 14.11 9.66
CA ILE A 727 -37.68 14.04 9.20
C ILE A 727 -38.34 15.40 9.49
N PRO A 728 -38.49 16.26 8.46
CA PRO A 728 -39.07 17.59 8.60
C PRO A 728 -40.51 17.58 9.12
N CYS A 729 -40.80 18.48 10.06
CA CYS A 729 -42.12 18.72 10.63
C CYS A 729 -42.49 20.20 10.51
N ARG A 730 -43.74 20.57 10.82
CA ARG A 730 -44.22 21.96 10.71
C ARG A 730 -43.39 22.94 11.56
N ASP A 731 -43.10 22.58 12.81
CA ASP A 731 -42.50 23.46 13.82
C ASP A 731 -41.10 22.97 14.24
N GLY A 732 -40.42 22.17 13.39
CA GLY A 732 -39.10 21.61 13.68
C GLY A 732 -38.78 20.37 12.85
N ALA A 733 -38.02 19.44 13.41
CA ALA A 733 -37.73 18.15 12.78
C ALA A 733 -37.65 17.03 13.83
N LEU A 734 -37.81 15.79 13.37
CA LEU A 734 -37.44 14.60 14.10
C LEU A 734 -36.09 14.08 13.57
N ILE A 735 -35.34 13.41 14.41
CA ILE A 735 -34.14 12.66 14.05
C ILE A 735 -34.44 11.18 14.16
N ALA A 736 -34.18 10.45 13.09
CA ALA A 736 -34.26 9.00 13.05
C ALA A 736 -32.85 8.41 13.07
N ASP A 737 -32.65 7.46 13.98
CA ASP A 737 -31.39 6.76 14.19
C ASP A 737 -31.58 5.27 13.99
N MET A 738 -30.75 4.65 13.16
CA MET A 738 -30.79 3.22 12.86
C MET A 738 -29.41 2.57 12.99
N ARG A 739 -29.37 1.36 13.53
CA ARG A 739 -28.20 0.46 13.46
C ARG A 739 -28.61 -0.93 12.98
N MET A 740 -27.79 -1.51 12.12
CA MET A 740 -27.89 -2.87 11.64
C MET A 740 -26.86 -3.79 12.29
N VAL A 741 -27.18 -5.07 12.40
CA VAL A 741 -26.23 -6.11 12.79
C VAL A 741 -25.61 -6.74 11.53
N GLY A 742 -24.29 -6.91 11.52
CA GLY A 742 -23.53 -7.47 10.41
C GLY A 742 -23.64 -9.00 10.29
N LEU A 743 -24.85 -9.52 10.09
CA LEU A 743 -25.09 -10.92 9.74
C LEU A 743 -24.95 -11.11 8.22
N ALA A 744 -24.88 -12.37 7.75
CA ALA A 744 -24.93 -12.69 6.32
C ALA A 744 -26.20 -12.12 5.63
N ASP A 745 -27.30 -12.03 6.38
CA ASP A 745 -28.50 -11.28 6.02
C ASP A 745 -28.71 -10.18 7.09
N PRO A 746 -28.24 -8.94 6.84
CA PRO A 746 -28.27 -7.87 7.83
C PRO A 746 -29.68 -7.54 8.34
N LEU A 747 -29.81 -7.39 9.66
CA LEU A 747 -31.07 -7.03 10.31
C LEU A 747 -30.94 -5.68 11.02
N VAL A 748 -32.02 -4.92 11.11
CA VAL A 748 -32.07 -3.73 11.97
C VAL A 748 -32.05 -4.19 13.43
N GLN A 749 -31.03 -3.78 14.18
CA GLN A 749 -30.87 -4.12 15.61
C GLN A 749 -31.19 -2.98 16.56
N ALA A 750 -31.23 -1.74 16.05
CA ALA A 750 -31.72 -0.59 16.81
C ALA A 750 -32.39 0.42 15.88
N PHE A 751 -33.46 1.03 16.38
CA PHE A 751 -34.15 2.13 15.71
C PHE A 751 -34.78 3.06 16.75
N SER A 752 -34.59 4.37 16.61
CA SER A 752 -35.22 5.39 17.45
C SER A 752 -35.61 6.62 16.64
N VAL A 753 -36.63 7.33 17.13
CA VAL A 753 -37.05 8.63 16.61
C VAL A 753 -37.15 9.59 17.79
N SER A 754 -36.52 10.76 17.69
CA SER A 754 -36.45 11.78 18.73
C SER A 754 -36.66 13.17 18.15
N VAL A 755 -37.05 14.13 19.00
CA VAL A 755 -37.13 15.54 18.61
C VAL A 755 -35.72 16.06 18.33
N ALA A 756 -35.55 16.78 17.22
CA ALA A 756 -34.28 17.41 16.89
C ALA A 756 -33.96 18.53 17.87
N GLY A 757 -32.68 18.70 18.18
CA GLY A 757 -32.13 19.86 18.88
C GLY A 757 -32.15 21.10 17.99
N SER A 758 -31.65 22.20 18.53
CA SER A 758 -31.65 23.50 17.85
C SER A 758 -30.86 23.54 16.54
N ASP A 759 -29.90 22.63 16.34
CA ASP A 759 -29.13 22.53 15.10
C ASP A 759 -29.86 21.76 13.99
N GLY A 760 -30.97 21.09 14.32
CA GLY A 760 -31.74 20.26 13.39
C GLY A 760 -31.02 18.99 12.91
N ARG A 761 -29.82 18.69 13.44
CA ARG A 761 -28.97 17.57 13.01
C ARG A 761 -28.89 16.45 14.05
N LYS A 762 -29.22 16.74 15.31
CA LYS A 762 -29.06 15.80 16.43
C LYS A 762 -30.30 15.75 17.30
N PRO A 763 -30.50 14.67 18.08
CA PRO A 763 -31.46 14.67 19.17
C PRO A 763 -31.20 15.81 20.16
N ALA A 764 -32.27 16.40 20.70
CA ALA A 764 -32.14 17.45 21.70
C ALA A 764 -31.34 16.98 22.93
N GLY A 765 -30.27 17.71 23.26
CA GLY A 765 -29.39 17.42 24.40
C GLY A 765 -28.15 16.57 24.09
N GLU A 766 -27.96 16.13 22.84
CA GLU A 766 -26.75 15.41 22.41
C GLU A 766 -25.61 16.38 22.08
N CYS A 767 -24.38 16.05 22.51
CA CYS A 767 -23.18 16.81 22.16
C CYS A 767 -22.68 16.46 20.75
N SER A 768 -21.85 17.32 20.17
CA SER A 768 -21.15 16.99 18.92
C SER A 768 -20.11 15.90 19.13
N LEU A 769 -19.95 15.06 18.10
CA LEU A 769 -18.95 14.01 17.99
C LEU A 769 -18.26 14.11 16.63
N ALA A 770 -17.07 13.53 16.48
CA ALA A 770 -16.40 13.45 15.18
C ALA A 770 -17.25 12.81 14.08
N ALA A 771 -18.16 11.88 14.45
CA ALA A 771 -19.07 11.24 13.51
C ALA A 771 -20.04 12.23 12.83
N ASP A 772 -20.32 13.39 13.43
CA ASP A 772 -21.19 14.40 12.81
C ASP A 772 -20.56 15.06 11.56
N HIS A 773 -19.26 14.88 11.40
CA HIS A 773 -18.46 15.38 10.27
C HIS A 773 -18.14 14.28 9.24
N HIS A 774 -18.77 13.10 9.34
CA HIS A 774 -18.62 12.06 8.32
C HIS A 774 -19.27 12.46 7.00
N GLN A 775 -18.58 12.18 5.91
CA GLN A 775 -19.16 12.18 4.57
C GLN A 775 -19.78 10.80 4.32
N VAL A 776 -21.11 10.77 4.18
CA VAL A 776 -21.85 9.53 3.86
C VAL A 776 -21.90 9.34 2.35
N VAL A 777 -21.53 8.15 1.89
CA VAL A 777 -21.51 7.76 0.49
C VAL A 777 -22.34 6.49 0.34
N TRP A 778 -22.99 6.31 -0.80
CA TRP A 778 -23.71 5.08 -1.14
C TRP A 778 -23.54 4.79 -2.64
N GLN A 779 -23.61 3.52 -3.03
CA GLN A 779 -23.60 3.15 -4.43
C GLN A 779 -24.91 3.63 -5.09
N GLN A 780 -24.79 4.34 -6.20
CA GLN A 780 -25.91 4.54 -7.11
C GLN A 780 -25.95 3.33 -8.05
N ASP A 781 -27.14 2.74 -8.20
CA ASP A 781 -27.39 1.64 -9.15
C ASP A 781 -27.14 2.07 -10.60
#